data_AF-A0A7K4TRM2-F1
#
_entry.id   AF-A0A7K4TRM2-F1
#
_cell.length_a   1.000
_cell.length_b   1.000
_cell.length_c   1.000
_cell.angle_alpha   90.00
_cell.angle_beta   90.00
_cell.angle_gamma   90.00
#
_symmetry.space_group_name_H-M   'P 1'
#
loop_
_entity.id
_entity.type
_entity.pdbx_description
1 polymer ?
#
loop_
_entity_poly.entity_id
_entity_poly.type
_entity_poly.pdbx_seq_one_letter_code
_entity_poly.pdbx_strand_id
1 'polypeptide(L)'
;GPGGLQRRASQKELRKSFARSKAIHVNLTYDEHVHARAQEPLSSVRRRALLRKASSLPPTTAHILSALLESRVSLPQYPPTALDYKRYLKEHNERQFFLELVKDISNDLDLTSLSYKILIFVCLMVDADRGSLFLVEGTSAGKKTLVSKFFDVHAGTPLLPCGSSEDSNEVQVPWGKGIIGYVAEHGETVNIPDAYQDRRFNDEIDKLTGYKTKSLLCMPIRNSDGEIIGVAQAINKTPGGAPFSDDDEKVMQMYLPFCGIAISNAQLFAASRKEYDRSRALLEVVNDLFEEQTDLEKIVKKIMHRAQTLLKCERCSVLLLEDIESPVVKFTKSFELLSPKCSADTDNSFKESMEKSSSYSDWLINNSIAELVASTGLPVNISDAYQDPRFDAEADQISGFHIRSVLCVPIWNSTHQIIGVAQVLNRLDGKSFDDADQRLFEAFVIFCGLGINNTIMYDQVKKSWAKQSVALDVLSYHATCSKAEVDKFKAANIPLVSELGIDDIHFDDFSLDVDAMITAALRMFMELGMVQKFKIDYETLCRWLLTVRKNYRMVLYHNWRHAFNVCQLMFAMLTTAGFQEILTEIEILALIVGCLCHDLDHRGTNNAFQAKSGSALAQLYGTSATLEHHHFNHAVMILQSEGHNIFANLSSKDYSDLMQLLKQSILATDLTLYFERRTEFFELVSKGGYDWNVENHREIFRSMLMTACDLGAVTKPWEISRQATELVTSEFFEQGDRERSELKLTPSAIFDRNRKHELPRLQLEWIDSICMPLYECLVKLNVKLKPMLDSVAANRGKWEELHQKRLPSQAASLSSFSSS
;
A
#
# COMPACT_ATOMS: atom_id res chain seq x y z
N GLY A 1 3.14 29.24 -39.09
CA GLY A 1 2.95 28.66 -37.75
C GLY A 1 3.05 27.15 -37.83
N PRO A 2 3.19 26.40 -36.72
CA PRO A 2 3.34 26.78 -35.31
C PRO A 2 4.77 26.50 -34.77
N GLY A 3 5.12 27.12 -33.64
CA GLY A 3 6.39 26.92 -32.91
C GLY A 3 6.16 26.23 -31.57
N GLY A 4 6.88 25.14 -31.32
CA GLY A 4 6.83 24.36 -30.08
C GLY A 4 7.87 24.81 -29.05
N LEU A 5 7.48 24.83 -27.78
CA LEU A 5 8.32 25.11 -26.62
C LEU A 5 8.81 23.81 -25.96
N GLN A 6 10.13 23.71 -25.78
CA GLN A 6 10.85 22.65 -25.08
C GLN A 6 10.59 22.67 -23.56
N ARG A 7 10.21 21.52 -22.98
CA ARG A 7 10.27 21.24 -21.54
C ARG A 7 11.68 20.77 -21.16
N ARG A 8 12.35 21.45 -20.20
CA ARG A 8 13.68 21.09 -19.67
C ARG A 8 13.61 20.11 -18.48
N ALA A 9 14.27 18.99 -18.67
CA ALA A 9 15.00 18.10 -17.76
C ALA A 9 15.27 18.50 -16.28
N SER A 10 14.25 18.51 -15.40
CA SER A 10 14.48 18.62 -13.93
C SER A 10 13.98 17.42 -13.09
N GLN A 11 13.29 16.45 -13.69
CA GLN A 11 12.71 15.31 -12.95
C GLN A 11 13.60 14.05 -12.86
N LYS A 12 14.75 14.01 -13.55
CA LYS A 12 15.61 12.80 -13.62
C LYS A 12 16.73 12.75 -12.56
N GLU A 13 17.08 13.88 -11.92
CA GLU A 13 18.12 13.89 -10.86
C GLU A 13 17.56 13.70 -9.45
N LEU A 14 16.34 14.16 -9.15
CA LEU A 14 15.73 14.01 -7.82
C LEU A 14 15.42 12.56 -7.43
N ARG A 15 15.25 11.65 -8.40
CA ARG A 15 15.02 10.22 -8.12
C ARG A 15 16.31 9.43 -7.82
N LYS A 16 17.50 9.97 -8.10
CA LYS A 16 18.79 9.31 -7.78
C LYS A 16 19.34 9.68 -6.40
N SER A 17 19.02 10.85 -5.86
CA SER A 17 19.50 11.25 -4.52
C SER A 17 18.70 10.59 -3.38
N PHE A 18 17.43 10.29 -3.60
CA PHE A 18 16.57 9.66 -2.57
C PHE A 18 16.92 8.19 -2.30
N ALA A 19 17.46 7.46 -3.29
CA ALA A 19 17.83 6.05 -3.16
C ALA A 19 19.19 5.80 -2.45
N ARG A 20 20.01 6.84 -2.22
CA ARG A 20 21.31 6.69 -1.52
C ARG A 20 21.28 7.03 -0.02
N SER A 21 20.24 7.71 0.47
CA SER A 21 20.15 8.11 1.89
C SER A 21 19.62 6.99 2.81
N LYS A 22 18.96 5.96 2.27
CA LYS A 22 18.29 4.91 3.05
C LYS A 22 19.15 3.65 3.33
N ALA A 23 20.41 3.63 2.90
CA ALA A 23 21.26 2.43 2.94
C ALA A 23 22.42 2.47 3.97
N ILE A 24 22.45 3.42 4.91
CA ILE A 24 23.59 3.57 5.86
C ILE A 24 23.22 3.35 7.35
N HIS A 25 21.97 2.98 7.69
CA HIS A 25 21.57 2.83 9.10
C HIS A 25 20.96 1.47 9.49
N VAL A 26 21.35 0.39 8.83
CA VAL A 26 21.03 -0.97 9.30
C VAL A 26 22.28 -1.83 9.15
N ASN A 27 22.86 -2.20 10.29
CA ASN A 27 23.96 -3.14 10.56
C ASN A 27 25.17 -2.45 11.22
N LEU A 28 25.27 -2.57 12.55
CA LEU A 28 26.41 -3.18 13.25
C LEU A 28 26.32 -2.92 14.76
N THR A 29 26.04 -4.00 15.48
CA THR A 29 26.28 -4.25 16.90
C THR A 29 27.78 -4.42 17.20
N TYR A 30 28.20 -4.11 18.44
CA TYR A 30 29.36 -4.60 19.21
C TYR A 30 30.55 -5.27 18.46
N ASP A 31 31.77 -4.73 18.53
CA ASP A 31 32.86 -5.16 19.45
C ASP A 31 34.25 -4.56 19.08
N GLU A 32 35.20 -4.65 20.01
CA GLU A 32 36.58 -4.12 20.04
C GLU A 32 37.52 -4.54 18.88
N HIS A 33 38.39 -3.61 18.42
CA HIS A 33 39.87 -3.72 18.42
C HIS A 33 40.60 -2.79 17.41
N VAL A 34 41.79 -2.40 17.85
CA VAL A 34 42.88 -1.57 17.31
C VAL A 34 43.36 -1.94 15.89
N HIS A 35 43.58 -0.97 14.98
CA HIS A 35 44.88 -0.69 14.32
C HIS A 35 44.87 0.46 13.27
N ALA A 36 45.65 1.51 13.59
CA ALA A 36 46.59 2.33 12.80
C ALA A 36 46.44 2.66 11.27
N ARG A 37 46.63 3.97 10.99
CA ARG A 37 47.19 4.67 9.79
C ARG A 37 46.25 4.77 8.55
N ALA A 38 46.09 5.90 7.83
CA ALA A 38 46.86 7.15 7.70
C ALA A 38 46.02 8.32 7.10
N GLN A 39 46.43 9.54 7.48
CA GLN A 39 46.49 10.83 6.73
C GLN A 39 45.23 11.51 6.13
N GLU A 40 44.84 12.63 6.75
CA GLU A 40 44.19 13.79 6.10
C GLU A 40 44.78 15.14 6.62
N PRO A 41 44.65 16.25 5.86
CA PRO A 41 45.55 17.40 5.92
C PRO A 41 45.08 18.57 6.80
N LEU A 42 46.07 19.37 7.16
CA LEU A 42 46.06 20.50 8.08
C LEU A 42 45.33 21.74 7.52
N SER A 43 44.18 22.11 8.07
CA SER A 43 43.80 23.53 8.29
C SER A 43 42.54 23.70 9.15
N SER A 44 42.54 23.17 10.38
CA SER A 44 41.51 23.54 11.39
C SER A 44 41.99 23.49 12.84
N VAL A 45 43.30 23.67 13.08
CA VAL A 45 43.93 23.57 14.41
C VAL A 45 43.83 24.85 15.25
N ARG A 46 43.14 25.92 14.81
CA ARG A 46 43.10 27.19 15.56
C ARG A 46 41.85 27.44 16.46
N ARG A 47 40.98 26.43 16.67
CA ARG A 47 39.80 26.59 17.55
C ARG A 47 39.61 25.53 18.65
N ARG A 48 40.61 24.69 18.93
CA ARG A 48 40.46 23.64 19.96
C ARG A 48 41.66 23.51 20.90
N ALA A 49 42.22 24.65 21.33
CA ALA A 49 43.38 24.69 22.23
C ALA A 49 43.29 25.75 23.36
N LEU A 50 42.09 26.14 23.80
CA LEU A 50 41.93 27.04 24.97
C LEU A 50 40.89 26.59 26.01
N LEU A 51 40.46 25.31 25.98
CA LEU A 51 39.67 24.72 27.06
C LEU A 51 40.17 23.30 27.35
N ARG A 52 41.26 23.23 28.13
CA ARG A 52 41.63 22.18 29.12
C ARG A 52 43.14 22.24 29.38
N LYS A 53 43.55 23.16 30.25
CA LYS A 53 44.70 22.99 31.14
C LYS A 53 44.34 23.58 32.50
N ALA A 54 43.38 22.94 33.15
CA ALA A 54 43.26 22.96 34.59
C ALA A 54 43.90 21.66 35.09
N SER A 55 45.18 21.73 35.46
CA SER A 55 45.85 20.87 36.45
C SER A 55 47.37 21.02 36.34
N SER A 56 47.93 22.08 36.94
CA SER A 56 49.25 22.09 37.59
C SER A 56 49.52 23.49 38.13
N LEU A 57 49.48 23.64 39.46
CA LEU A 57 49.92 24.84 40.18
C LEU A 57 51.43 25.09 39.95
N PRO A 58 51.85 26.36 39.92
CA PRO A 58 53.08 26.75 40.64
C PRO A 58 52.88 28.11 41.39
N PRO A 59 53.82 28.60 42.21
CA PRO A 59 53.63 28.78 43.66
C PRO A 59 53.34 30.24 44.09
N THR A 60 52.73 30.35 45.27
CA THR A 60 52.66 31.52 46.17
C THR A 60 51.97 32.80 45.68
N THR A 61 50.88 33.13 46.38
CA THR A 61 49.93 34.26 46.22
C THR A 61 50.56 35.66 46.22
N ALA A 62 51.82 35.81 46.66
CA ALA A 62 52.48 37.10 46.82
C ALA A 62 52.86 37.78 45.49
N HIS A 63 53.14 37.03 44.42
CA HIS A 63 53.57 37.61 43.15
C HIS A 63 52.41 38.17 42.29
N ILE A 64 51.18 37.68 42.48
CA ILE A 64 50.02 38.13 41.69
C ILE A 64 49.51 39.49 42.21
N LEU A 65 49.53 39.70 43.53
CA LEU A 65 49.13 40.98 44.15
C LEU A 65 50.09 42.12 43.80
N SER A 66 51.40 41.84 43.72
CA SER A 66 52.41 42.82 43.28
C SER A 66 52.20 43.24 41.82
N ALA A 67 51.88 42.31 40.93
CA ALA A 67 51.65 42.60 39.51
C ALA A 67 50.31 43.35 39.25
N LEU A 68 49.29 43.15 40.10
CA LEU A 68 48.01 43.84 40.00
C LEU A 68 48.03 45.26 40.60
N LEU A 69 48.90 45.54 41.57
CA LEU A 69 49.03 46.87 42.19
C LEU A 69 49.87 47.85 41.35
N GLU A 70 50.74 47.39 40.46
CA GLU A 70 51.57 48.25 39.59
C GLU A 70 50.95 48.59 38.22
N SER A 71 49.80 48.00 37.89
CA SER A 71 49.07 48.29 36.66
C SER A 71 47.98 49.33 36.92
N ARG A 72 48.27 50.60 36.64
CA ARG A 72 47.24 51.66 36.52
C ARG A 72 46.39 51.44 35.26
N VAL A 73 45.56 50.39 35.26
CA VAL A 73 44.56 50.15 34.22
C VAL A 73 43.19 50.41 34.83
N SER A 74 42.53 51.45 34.34
CA SER A 74 41.13 51.76 34.62
C SER A 74 40.26 50.54 34.28
N LEU A 75 39.64 49.90 35.28
CA LEU A 75 38.67 48.84 35.05
C LEU A 75 37.40 49.44 34.42
N PRO A 76 36.90 48.94 33.28
CA PRO A 76 35.61 49.36 32.75
C PRO A 76 34.49 48.88 33.69
N GLN A 77 33.67 49.81 34.18
CA GLN A 77 32.44 49.49 34.90
C GLN A 77 31.44 48.92 33.88
N TYR A 78 31.11 47.63 33.97
CA TYR A 78 29.99 47.08 33.20
C TYR A 78 28.67 47.44 33.90
N PRO A 79 27.68 47.96 33.16
CA PRO A 79 26.37 48.27 33.73
C PRO A 79 25.57 47.01 34.11
N PRO A 80 24.67 47.05 35.12
CA PRO A 80 24.16 45.85 35.81
C PRO A 80 23.03 45.10 35.10
N THR A 81 22.45 45.64 34.01
CA THR A 81 21.29 45.04 33.31
C THR A 81 21.41 45.17 31.79
N ALA A 82 20.78 44.28 31.01
CA ALA A 82 20.82 44.30 29.53
C ALA A 82 20.31 45.63 28.92
N LEU A 83 19.41 46.32 29.63
CA LEU A 83 18.91 47.66 29.25
C LEU A 83 19.94 48.76 29.55
N ASP A 84 20.66 48.65 30.66
CA ASP A 84 21.70 49.61 31.05
C ASP A 84 22.92 49.51 30.12
N TYR A 85 23.22 48.31 29.62
CA TYR A 85 24.21 48.13 28.55
C TYR A 85 23.81 48.85 27.26
N LYS A 86 22.52 48.83 26.89
CA LYS A 86 22.01 49.56 25.73
C LYS A 86 22.07 51.08 25.94
N ARG A 87 21.75 51.57 27.14
CA ARG A 87 21.93 52.99 27.51
C ARG A 87 23.40 53.42 27.43
N TYR A 88 24.31 52.61 27.96
CA TYR A 88 25.75 52.84 27.83
C TYR A 88 26.20 52.91 26.37
N LEU A 89 25.75 51.96 25.52
CA LEU A 89 26.06 51.97 24.10
C LEU A 89 25.49 53.20 23.38
N LYS A 90 24.28 53.65 23.75
CA LYS A 90 23.69 54.88 23.19
C LYS A 90 24.60 56.09 23.40
N GLU A 91 25.18 56.24 24.60
CA GLU A 91 26.05 57.37 24.95
C GLU A 91 27.48 57.26 24.37
N HIS A 92 28.00 56.04 24.18
CA HIS A 92 29.42 55.83 23.86
C HIS A 92 29.68 55.31 22.44
N ASN A 93 28.70 54.69 21.79
CA ASN A 93 28.82 54.12 20.45
C ASN A 93 27.45 53.91 19.77
N GLU A 94 26.91 54.97 19.18
CA GLU A 94 25.59 54.97 18.52
C GLU A 94 25.45 53.90 17.43
N ARG A 95 26.53 53.64 16.66
CA ARG A 95 26.52 52.59 15.62
C ARG A 95 26.33 51.21 16.21
N GLN A 96 27.06 50.90 17.29
CA GLN A 96 26.95 49.60 17.96
C GLN A 96 25.60 49.46 18.67
N PHE A 97 25.09 50.56 19.26
CA PHE A 97 23.75 50.61 19.83
C PHE A 97 22.69 50.23 18.80
N PHE A 98 22.66 50.91 17.64
CA PHE A 98 21.68 50.64 16.59
C PHE A 98 21.75 49.20 16.08
N LEU A 99 22.95 48.66 15.82
CA LEU A 99 23.12 47.28 15.36
C LEU A 99 22.61 46.25 16.36
N GLU A 100 22.81 46.48 17.66
CA GLU A 100 22.34 45.57 18.70
C GLU A 100 20.81 45.57 18.80
N LEU A 101 20.16 46.74 18.66
CA LEU A 101 18.69 46.82 18.64
C LEU A 101 18.09 46.06 17.45
N VAL A 102 18.63 46.28 16.24
CA VAL A 102 18.18 45.60 15.01
C VAL A 102 18.38 44.09 15.11
N LYS A 103 19.51 43.65 15.67
CA LYS A 103 19.81 42.23 15.87
C LYS A 103 18.82 41.58 16.85
N ASP A 104 18.44 42.27 17.91
CA ASP A 104 17.51 41.73 18.91
C ASP A 104 16.09 41.56 18.40
N ILE A 105 15.61 42.49 17.56
CA ILE A 105 14.28 42.37 16.92
C ILE A 105 14.27 41.35 15.79
N SER A 106 15.36 41.22 15.03
CA SER A 106 15.42 40.30 13.88
C SER A 106 15.42 38.82 14.27
N ASN A 107 15.82 38.51 15.51
CA ASN A 107 15.86 37.14 16.03
C ASN A 107 14.56 36.73 16.76
N ASP A 108 13.59 37.63 16.88
CA ASP A 108 12.32 37.34 17.56
C ASP A 108 11.20 37.05 16.56
N LEU A 109 10.60 35.86 16.68
CA LEU A 109 9.52 35.40 15.82
C LEU A 109 8.16 35.39 16.53
N ASP A 110 8.13 35.66 17.84
CA ASP A 110 6.87 35.81 18.57
C ASP A 110 6.40 37.27 18.48
N LEU A 111 5.23 37.49 17.88
CA LEU A 111 4.72 38.83 17.62
C LEU A 111 4.53 39.63 18.92
N THR A 112 4.20 38.96 20.03
CA THR A 112 3.99 39.57 21.34
C THR A 112 5.32 40.07 21.93
N SER A 113 6.30 39.18 22.05
CA SER A 113 7.67 39.54 22.50
C SER A 113 8.34 40.57 21.59
N LEU A 114 8.21 40.42 20.27
CA LEU A 114 8.75 41.35 19.29
C LEU A 114 8.13 42.75 19.42
N SER A 115 6.80 42.84 19.51
CA SER A 115 6.08 44.12 19.68
C SER A 115 6.54 44.86 20.93
N TYR A 116 6.74 44.13 22.03
CA TYR A 116 7.26 44.68 23.27
C TYR A 116 8.69 45.22 23.11
N LYS A 117 9.60 44.46 22.49
CA LYS A 117 10.98 44.89 22.25
C LYS A 117 11.06 46.13 21.36
N ILE A 118 10.30 46.15 20.26
CA ILE A 118 10.21 47.31 19.36
C ILE A 118 9.78 48.54 20.15
N LEU A 119 8.74 48.41 20.96
CA LEU A 119 8.22 49.51 21.78
C LEU A 119 9.27 50.07 22.76
N ILE A 120 9.95 49.19 23.52
CA ILE A 120 11.01 49.61 24.44
C ILE A 120 12.15 50.29 23.70
N PHE A 121 12.55 49.77 22.54
CA PHE A 121 13.67 50.33 21.77
C PHE A 121 13.31 51.69 21.16
N VAL A 122 12.07 51.88 20.68
CA VAL A 122 11.56 53.19 20.27
C VAL A 122 11.68 54.19 21.43
N CYS A 123 11.21 53.83 22.63
CA CYS A 123 11.29 54.73 23.80
C CYS A 123 12.74 55.08 24.16
N LEU A 124 13.65 54.11 24.13
CA LEU A 124 15.07 54.35 24.39
C LEU A 124 15.75 55.21 23.32
N MET A 125 15.37 55.08 22.05
CA MET A 125 16.03 55.79 20.95
C MET A 125 15.73 57.29 20.99
N VAL A 126 14.48 57.67 21.25
CA VAL A 126 14.04 59.08 21.26
C VAL A 126 13.90 59.69 22.66
N ASP A 127 14.35 58.99 23.69
CA ASP A 127 14.22 59.37 25.11
C ASP A 127 12.77 59.69 25.50
N ALA A 128 11.82 58.86 25.08
CA ALA A 128 10.42 59.02 25.48
C ALA A 128 10.14 58.39 26.84
N ASP A 129 9.24 59.03 27.60
CA ASP A 129 8.73 58.52 28.88
C ASP A 129 7.93 57.22 28.66
N ARG A 130 7.05 57.25 27.65
CA ARG A 130 6.18 56.12 27.29
C ARG A 130 6.08 55.95 25.79
N GLY A 131 5.60 54.80 25.37
CA GLY A 131 5.19 54.61 23.99
C GLY A 131 4.06 53.58 23.86
N SER A 132 3.58 53.46 22.64
CA SER A 132 2.62 52.42 22.25
C SER A 132 2.87 51.97 20.82
N LEU A 133 2.62 50.69 20.58
CA LEU A 133 2.71 50.08 19.25
C LEU A 133 1.34 49.51 18.87
N PHE A 134 0.83 49.92 17.71
CA PHE A 134 -0.42 49.43 17.15
C PHE A 134 -0.11 48.64 15.89
N LEU A 135 -0.63 47.42 15.78
CA LEU A 135 -0.52 46.59 14.58
C LEU A 135 -1.85 46.61 13.82
N VAL A 136 -1.77 46.52 12.50
CA VAL A 136 -2.96 46.45 11.65
C VAL A 136 -3.52 45.03 11.67
N GLU A 137 -4.80 44.89 12.02
CA GLU A 137 -5.56 43.65 11.88
C GLU A 137 -6.71 43.85 10.87
N GLY A 138 -7.00 42.79 10.09
CA GLY A 138 -8.01 42.78 9.03
C GLY A 138 -7.42 42.65 7.62
N THR A 139 -8.19 42.06 6.69
CA THR A 139 -7.78 41.88 5.29
C THR A 139 -7.92 43.18 4.50
N SER A 140 -7.20 43.31 3.38
CA SER A 140 -7.28 44.49 2.49
C SER A 140 -8.68 44.77 1.92
N ALA A 141 -9.57 43.78 1.94
CA ALA A 141 -10.98 43.88 1.51
C ALA A 141 -11.97 44.11 2.67
N GLY A 142 -11.53 44.01 3.93
CA GLY A 142 -12.34 44.20 5.13
C GLY A 142 -12.11 45.54 5.82
N LYS A 143 -12.82 45.78 6.93
CA LYS A 143 -12.65 46.98 7.77
C LYS A 143 -11.34 46.84 8.57
N LYS A 144 -10.29 47.56 8.17
CA LYS A 144 -9.01 47.57 8.89
C LYS A 144 -9.18 48.20 10.29
N THR A 145 -8.54 47.61 11.28
CA THR A 145 -8.50 48.12 12.66
C THR A 145 -7.08 48.07 13.20
N LEU A 146 -6.74 49.01 14.07
CA LEU A 146 -5.45 49.08 14.72
C LEU A 146 -5.59 48.48 16.12
N VAL A 147 -4.81 47.46 16.43
CA VAL A 147 -4.88 46.74 17.70
C VAL A 147 -3.54 46.88 18.43
N SER A 148 -3.61 47.26 19.70
CA SER A 148 -2.45 47.25 20.59
C SER A 148 -2.67 46.28 21.73
N LYS A 149 -1.71 45.37 21.90
CA LYS A 149 -1.61 44.46 23.06
C LYS A 149 -0.74 45.04 24.18
N PHE A 150 -0.03 46.14 23.91
CA PHE A 150 0.88 46.80 24.84
C PHE A 150 0.56 48.29 24.89
N PHE A 151 -0.27 48.65 25.86
CA PHE A 151 -0.61 50.04 26.16
C PHE A 151 0.18 50.48 27.40
N ASP A 152 0.74 51.69 27.38
CA ASP A 152 1.32 52.37 28.56
C ASP A 152 2.66 51.82 29.11
N VAL A 153 3.59 51.42 28.23
CA VAL A 153 4.88 50.81 28.64
C VAL A 153 6.00 51.85 28.73
N HIS A 154 6.77 51.83 29.84
CA HIS A 154 7.97 52.66 30.05
C HIS A 154 9.27 51.84 30.08
N ALA A 155 10.43 52.50 29.92
CA ALA A 155 11.77 51.91 29.81
C ALA A 155 12.34 51.28 31.10
N GLY A 156 11.49 50.74 31.98
CA GLY A 156 11.87 50.02 33.20
C GLY A 156 10.89 48.89 33.57
N THR A 157 9.91 48.61 32.70
CA THR A 157 8.87 47.61 32.96
C THR A 157 9.47 46.19 32.81
N PRO A 158 9.33 45.27 33.79
CA PRO A 158 9.72 43.87 33.61
C PRO A 158 8.69 43.13 32.73
N LEU A 159 9.18 42.19 31.89
CA LEU A 159 8.34 41.23 31.16
C LEU A 159 7.63 40.31 32.16
N LEU A 160 6.43 40.67 32.61
CA LEU A 160 5.54 39.73 33.26
C LEU A 160 4.69 39.05 32.17
N PRO A 161 4.62 37.72 32.12
CA PRO A 161 3.66 37.04 31.27
C PRO A 161 2.26 37.42 31.78
N CYS A 162 1.52 38.21 31.00
CA CYS A 162 0.12 38.48 31.30
C CYS A 162 -0.60 37.12 31.33
N GLY A 163 -1.19 36.82 32.48
CA GLY A 163 -1.82 35.55 32.78
C GLY A 163 -3.01 35.26 31.86
N SER A 164 -3.27 33.97 31.72
CA SER A 164 -4.39 33.33 31.02
C SER A 164 -5.75 33.67 31.64
N SER A 165 -6.22 34.90 31.49
CA SER A 165 -7.61 35.28 31.73
C SER A 165 -8.14 36.02 30.50
N GLU A 166 -9.25 35.53 29.95
CA GLU A 166 -9.88 35.91 28.68
C GLU A 166 -10.39 37.37 28.57
N ASP A 167 -10.00 38.25 29.48
CA ASP A 167 -10.24 39.70 29.41
C ASP A 167 -8.91 40.46 29.28
N SER A 168 -8.29 40.37 28.11
CA SER A 168 -7.12 41.19 27.77
C SER A 168 -7.58 42.58 27.31
N ASN A 169 -7.12 43.64 27.98
CA ASN A 169 -7.29 45.05 27.61
C ASN A 169 -6.60 45.37 26.26
N GLU A 170 -7.07 44.79 25.16
CA GLU A 170 -6.66 45.16 23.81
C GLU A 170 -7.28 46.51 23.46
N VAL A 171 -6.44 47.48 23.12
CA VAL A 171 -6.91 48.80 22.68
C VAL A 171 -7.10 48.75 21.18
N GLN A 172 -8.35 48.89 20.73
CA GLN A 172 -8.72 48.91 19.32
C GLN A 172 -9.03 50.35 18.87
N VAL A 173 -8.31 50.81 17.84
CA VAL A 173 -8.53 52.12 17.22
C VAL A 173 -9.05 51.91 15.79
N PRO A 174 -10.21 52.49 15.43
CA PRO A 174 -10.69 52.44 14.06
C PRO A 174 -9.75 53.14 13.08
N TRP A 175 -9.64 52.61 11.86
CA TRP A 175 -8.86 53.22 10.78
C TRP A 175 -9.29 54.67 10.52
N GLY A 176 -8.32 55.58 10.31
CA GLY A 176 -8.56 57.00 10.05
C GLY A 176 -9.01 57.86 11.24
N LYS A 177 -9.25 57.26 12.42
CA LYS A 177 -9.68 58.01 13.62
C LYS A 177 -8.53 58.33 14.58
N GLY A 178 -8.50 59.58 15.06
CA GLY A 178 -7.47 60.08 15.98
C GLY A 178 -6.10 60.20 15.32
N ILE A 179 -5.08 60.58 16.10
CA ILE A 179 -3.70 60.77 15.58
C ILE A 179 -3.15 59.48 14.99
N ILE A 180 -3.31 58.35 15.69
CA ILE A 180 -2.81 57.04 15.27
C ILE A 180 -3.52 56.56 13.98
N GLY A 181 -4.84 56.73 13.90
CA GLY A 181 -5.61 56.39 12.71
C GLY A 181 -5.28 57.28 11.50
N TYR A 182 -5.00 58.58 11.73
CA TYR A 182 -4.53 59.50 10.67
C TYR A 182 -3.19 59.04 10.09
N VAL A 183 -2.23 58.69 10.95
CA VAL A 183 -0.90 58.19 10.54
C VAL A 183 -1.03 56.87 9.77
N ALA A 184 -1.92 55.98 10.20
CA ALA A 184 -2.18 54.72 9.49
C ALA A 184 -2.83 54.93 8.11
N GLU A 185 -3.71 55.92 7.97
CA GLU A 185 -4.44 56.21 6.72
C GLU A 185 -3.57 56.94 5.69
N HIS A 186 -2.82 57.97 6.13
CA HIS A 186 -2.04 58.84 5.24
C HIS A 186 -0.59 58.40 5.11
N GLY A 187 -0.07 57.63 6.08
CA GLY A 187 1.32 57.18 6.09
C GLY A 187 2.34 58.30 6.32
N GLU A 188 1.90 59.40 6.93
CA GLU A 188 2.71 60.58 7.24
C GLU A 188 3.16 60.56 8.70
N THR A 189 4.39 61.00 8.96
CA THR A 189 4.90 61.24 10.31
C THR A 189 4.16 62.42 10.94
N VAL A 190 3.79 62.29 12.21
CA VAL A 190 3.16 63.36 12.99
C VAL A 190 3.97 63.61 14.26
N ASN A 191 4.58 64.79 14.36
CA ASN A 191 5.29 65.29 15.53
C ASN A 191 4.55 66.48 16.11
N ILE A 192 4.01 66.32 17.32
CA ILE A 192 3.14 67.29 17.99
C ILE A 192 3.85 67.79 19.26
N PRO A 193 4.21 69.09 19.32
CA PRO A 193 4.80 69.71 20.51
C PRO A 193 3.86 69.81 21.72
N ASP A 194 2.56 70.01 21.49
CA ASP A 194 1.51 70.08 22.51
C ASP A 194 0.23 69.36 22.04
N ALA A 195 -0.03 68.18 22.60
CA ALA A 195 -1.13 67.31 22.22
C ALA A 195 -2.51 67.95 22.42
N TYR A 196 -2.68 68.80 23.43
CA TYR A 196 -3.97 69.46 23.72
C TYR A 196 -4.31 70.57 22.71
N GLN A 197 -3.37 70.96 21.86
CA GLN A 197 -3.60 71.93 20.78
C GLN A 197 -3.95 71.25 19.44
N ASP A 198 -3.75 69.93 19.30
CA ASP A 198 -4.10 69.19 18.09
C ASP A 198 -5.55 68.72 18.14
N ARG A 199 -6.34 69.09 17.12
CA ARG A 199 -7.78 68.75 17.02
C ARG A 199 -8.05 67.25 16.92
N ARG A 200 -7.05 66.44 16.55
CA ARG A 200 -7.15 64.98 16.41
C ARG A 200 -6.84 64.23 17.70
N PHE A 201 -6.35 64.93 18.73
CA PHE A 201 -6.05 64.34 20.03
C PHE A 201 -7.34 64.05 20.82
N ASN A 202 -7.40 62.89 21.46
CA ASN A 202 -8.49 62.51 22.36
C ASN A 202 -7.94 62.41 23.79
N ASP A 203 -8.46 63.23 24.70
CA ASP A 203 -8.02 63.32 26.09
C ASP A 203 -8.76 62.35 27.05
N GLU A 204 -9.67 61.51 26.53
CA GLU A 204 -10.42 60.53 27.32
C GLU A 204 -9.49 59.52 28.04
N ILE A 205 -8.41 59.09 27.38
CA ILE A 205 -7.46 58.14 27.98
C ILE A 205 -6.58 58.83 29.02
N ASP A 206 -6.16 60.08 28.78
CA ASP A 206 -5.46 60.91 29.77
C ASP A 206 -6.31 61.10 31.04
N LYS A 207 -7.62 61.39 30.88
CA LYS A 207 -8.58 61.52 31.99
C LYS A 207 -8.76 60.21 32.77
N LEU A 208 -8.77 59.07 32.08
CA LEU A 208 -8.95 57.76 32.69
C LEU A 208 -7.69 57.28 33.44
N THR A 209 -6.52 57.55 32.89
CA THR A 209 -5.22 57.08 33.43
C THR A 209 -4.59 58.06 34.41
N GLY A 210 -5.03 59.33 34.42
CA GLY A 210 -4.41 60.41 35.19
C GLY A 210 -3.05 60.85 34.64
N TYR A 211 -2.63 60.32 33.49
CA TYR A 211 -1.40 60.68 32.80
C TYR A 211 -1.63 61.88 31.88
N LYS A 212 -0.65 62.79 31.77
CA LYS A 212 -0.74 63.97 30.89
C LYS A 212 0.16 63.82 29.68
N THR A 213 -0.45 63.67 28.52
CA THR A 213 0.22 63.66 27.23
C THR A 213 0.55 65.11 26.81
N LYS A 214 1.84 65.43 26.70
CA LYS A 214 2.35 66.76 26.30
C LYS A 214 2.86 66.73 24.86
N SER A 215 3.92 65.98 24.59
CA SER A 215 4.48 65.84 23.24
C SER A 215 4.27 64.43 22.69
N LEU A 216 4.03 64.32 21.37
CA LEU A 216 3.79 63.05 20.67
C LEU A 216 4.63 62.98 19.41
N LEU A 217 5.28 61.83 19.19
CA LEU A 217 5.89 61.48 17.91
C LEU A 217 5.27 60.15 17.43
N CYS A 218 4.53 60.21 16.33
CA CYS A 218 3.86 59.07 15.72
C CYS A 218 4.37 58.82 14.31
N MET A 219 4.78 57.59 14.01
CA MET A 219 5.28 57.20 12.69
C MET A 219 4.70 55.86 12.22
N PRO A 220 4.43 55.71 10.92
CA PRO A 220 3.95 54.46 10.36
C PRO A 220 5.09 53.44 10.23
N ILE A 221 4.77 52.17 10.47
CA ILE A 221 5.64 51.03 10.20
C ILE A 221 5.21 50.41 8.88
N ARG A 222 6.15 50.32 7.94
CA ARG A 222 5.90 49.79 6.59
C ARG A 222 6.57 48.43 6.41
N ASN A 223 5.90 47.51 5.71
CA ASN A 223 6.53 46.26 5.25
C ASN A 223 7.43 46.52 4.03
N SER A 224 8.06 45.46 3.52
CA SER A 224 8.90 45.50 2.30
C SER A 224 8.15 45.97 1.05
N ASP A 225 6.84 45.79 1.02
CA ASP A 225 5.96 46.17 -0.10
C ASP A 225 5.45 47.62 0.03
N GLY A 226 5.83 48.32 1.11
CA GLY A 226 5.44 49.71 1.38
C GLY A 226 4.09 49.88 2.07
N GLU A 227 3.38 48.79 2.36
CA GLU A 227 2.11 48.80 3.07
C GLU A 227 2.31 49.09 4.56
N ILE A 228 1.36 49.82 5.15
CA ILE A 228 1.40 50.15 6.58
C ILE A 228 0.87 48.95 7.37
N ILE A 229 1.75 48.35 8.16
CA ILE A 229 1.46 47.17 9.00
C ILE A 229 1.34 47.51 10.49
N GLY A 230 1.67 48.74 10.86
CA GLY A 230 1.50 49.24 12.22
C GLY A 230 1.84 50.72 12.36
N VAL A 231 1.68 51.25 13.56
CA VAL A 231 2.02 52.63 13.94
C VAL A 231 2.74 52.60 15.27
N ALA A 232 3.93 53.21 15.33
CA ALA A 232 4.69 53.41 16.55
C ALA A 232 4.48 54.84 17.06
N GLN A 233 4.16 54.96 18.34
CA GLN A 233 3.95 56.24 19.02
C GLN A 233 4.90 56.35 20.22
N ALA A 234 5.60 57.47 20.31
CA ALA A 234 6.41 57.88 21.43
C ALA A 234 5.75 59.08 22.12
N ILE A 235 5.73 59.08 23.45
CA ILE A 235 4.97 60.02 24.27
C ILE A 235 5.90 60.67 25.29
N ASN A 236 5.87 62.00 25.35
CA ASN A 236 6.62 62.87 26.26
C ASN A 236 8.15 62.65 26.22
N LYS A 237 8.88 63.57 25.59
CA LYS A 237 10.36 63.52 25.59
C LYS A 237 10.95 63.81 26.98
N THR A 238 12.02 63.11 27.32
CA THR A 238 12.76 63.21 28.58
C THR A 238 14.25 63.56 28.36
N PRO A 239 14.92 64.20 29.33
CA PRO A 239 14.38 64.86 30.51
C PRO A 239 13.77 66.25 30.17
N GLY A 240 12.66 66.61 30.82
CA GLY A 240 12.14 67.99 30.80
C GLY A 240 10.91 68.27 29.91
N GLY A 241 10.37 67.30 29.18
CA GLY A 241 9.10 67.46 28.44
C GLY A 241 9.19 68.38 27.23
N ALA A 242 10.38 68.52 26.63
CA ALA A 242 10.56 69.27 25.39
C ALA A 242 9.82 68.59 24.21
N PRO A 243 9.57 69.31 23.10
CA PRO A 243 9.11 68.69 21.86
C PRO A 243 10.16 67.71 21.31
N PHE A 244 9.72 66.71 20.55
CA PHE A 244 10.64 65.84 19.79
C PHE A 244 11.31 66.65 18.67
N SER A 245 12.61 66.47 18.50
CA SER A 245 13.45 67.16 17.51
C SER A 245 13.49 66.42 16.18
N ASP A 246 13.87 67.12 15.10
CA ASP A 246 14.07 66.52 13.77
C ASP A 246 15.05 65.34 13.78
N ASP A 247 16.01 65.31 14.70
CA ASP A 247 16.92 64.17 14.85
C ASP A 247 16.26 62.94 15.49
N ASP A 248 15.25 63.11 16.36
CA ASP A 248 14.45 62.00 16.88
C ASP A 248 13.63 61.38 15.75
N GLU A 249 13.09 62.23 14.87
CA GLU A 249 12.38 61.77 13.67
C GLU A 249 13.31 60.94 12.77
N LYS A 250 14.50 61.45 12.44
CA LYS A 250 15.47 60.72 11.60
C LYS A 250 15.86 59.39 12.23
N VAL A 251 16.12 59.36 13.54
CA VAL A 251 16.53 58.14 14.25
C VAL A 251 15.42 57.09 14.25
N MET A 252 14.17 57.49 14.54
CA MET A 252 13.02 56.60 14.47
C MET A 252 12.74 56.15 13.02
N GLN A 253 12.84 57.04 12.04
CA GLN A 253 12.67 56.75 10.61
C GLN A 253 13.71 55.75 10.09
N MET A 254 14.95 55.76 10.61
CA MET A 254 15.96 54.76 10.26
C MET A 254 15.67 53.38 10.87
N TYR A 255 14.99 53.32 12.01
CA TYR A 255 14.75 52.08 12.76
C TYR A 255 13.47 51.33 12.37
N LEU A 256 12.39 52.05 12.09
CA LEU A 256 11.09 51.45 11.79
C LEU A 256 11.05 50.54 10.55
N PRO A 257 11.86 50.75 9.48
CA PRO A 257 11.94 49.80 8.37
C PRO A 257 12.41 48.40 8.81
N PHE A 258 13.36 48.32 9.74
CA PHE A 258 13.82 47.03 10.30
C PHE A 258 12.74 46.38 11.18
N CYS A 259 11.97 47.19 11.92
CA CYS A 259 10.80 46.73 12.65
C CYS A 259 9.73 46.17 11.70
N GLY A 260 9.52 46.83 10.56
CA GLY A 260 8.61 46.39 9.52
C GLY A 260 8.95 44.99 8.99
N ILE A 261 10.22 44.77 8.65
CA ILE A 261 10.73 43.47 8.21
C ILE A 261 10.54 42.40 9.31
N ALA A 262 10.90 42.70 10.56
CA ALA A 262 10.77 41.76 11.67
C ALA A 262 9.30 41.38 11.95
N ILE A 263 8.40 42.37 11.96
CA ILE A 263 6.96 42.15 12.19
C ILE A 263 6.37 41.30 11.07
N SER A 264 6.68 41.62 9.80
CA SER A 264 6.20 40.82 8.66
C SER A 264 6.70 39.37 8.74
N ASN A 265 7.97 39.15 9.12
CA ASN A 265 8.51 37.81 9.29
C ASN A 265 7.81 37.04 10.43
N ALA A 266 7.57 37.68 11.58
CA ALA A 266 6.85 37.07 12.70
C ALA A 266 5.40 36.72 12.34
N GLN A 267 4.69 37.61 11.62
CA GLN A 267 3.34 37.36 11.13
C GLN A 267 3.29 36.20 10.12
N LEU A 268 4.22 36.16 9.17
CA LEU A 268 4.34 35.05 8.20
C LEU A 268 4.65 33.72 8.91
N PHE A 269 5.55 33.73 9.89
CA PHE A 269 5.88 32.53 10.67
C PHE A 269 4.67 32.02 11.46
N ALA A 270 3.93 32.91 12.12
CA ALA A 270 2.72 32.54 12.86
C ALA A 270 1.63 31.95 11.94
N ALA A 271 1.41 32.56 10.76
CA ALA A 271 0.47 32.04 9.77
C ALA A 271 0.91 30.67 9.22
N SER A 272 2.18 30.52 8.87
CA SER A 272 2.75 29.24 8.41
C SER A 272 2.66 28.15 9.47
N ARG A 273 2.91 28.49 10.74
CA ARG A 273 2.80 27.55 11.86
C ARG A 273 1.37 27.06 12.05
N LYS A 274 0.38 27.96 11.98
CA LYS A 274 -1.04 27.62 12.06
C LYS A 274 -1.45 26.65 10.95
N GLU A 275 -1.00 26.89 9.71
CA GLU A 275 -1.25 25.98 8.58
C GLU A 275 -0.53 24.62 8.73
N TYR A 276 0.68 24.62 9.26
CA TYR A 276 1.43 23.39 9.56
C TYR A 276 0.70 22.54 10.60
N ASP A 277 0.27 23.14 11.71
CA ASP A 277 -0.46 22.43 12.77
C ASP A 277 -1.81 21.89 12.26
N ARG A 278 -2.50 22.63 11.39
CA ARG A 278 -3.71 22.16 10.68
C ARG A 278 -3.43 20.95 9.79
N SER A 279 -2.35 20.99 9.01
CA SER A 279 -1.96 19.89 8.11
C SER A 279 -1.50 18.65 8.88
N ARG A 280 -0.79 18.82 10.00
CA ARG A 280 -0.37 17.72 10.89
C ARG A 280 -1.58 17.00 11.48
N ALA A 281 -2.57 17.74 11.98
CA ALA A 281 -3.79 17.15 12.53
C ALA A 281 -4.55 16.28 11.50
N LEU A 282 -4.60 16.71 10.24
CA LEU A 282 -5.19 15.90 9.15
C LEU A 282 -4.37 14.62 8.86
N LEU A 283 -3.04 14.69 8.89
CA LEU A 283 -2.18 13.53 8.65
C LEU A 283 -2.24 12.48 9.79
N GLU A 284 -2.38 12.92 11.04
CA GLU A 284 -2.56 12.01 12.18
C GLU A 284 -3.86 11.21 12.03
N VAL A 285 -4.94 11.87 11.61
CA VAL A 285 -6.21 11.19 11.28
C VAL A 285 -6.00 10.16 10.18
N VAL A 286 -5.33 10.53 9.09
CA VAL A 286 -5.03 9.60 8.00
C VAL A 286 -4.33 8.35 8.54
N ASN A 287 -3.25 8.50 9.31
CA ASN A 287 -2.50 7.35 9.83
C ASN A 287 -3.39 6.42 10.67
N ASP A 288 -4.19 6.99 11.59
CA ASP A 288 -5.11 6.22 12.43
C ASP A 288 -6.19 5.46 11.63
N LEU A 289 -6.67 6.04 10.52
CA LEU A 289 -7.67 5.41 9.64
C LEU A 289 -7.10 4.24 8.84
N PHE A 290 -5.81 4.28 8.50
CA PHE A 290 -5.16 3.25 7.69
C PHE A 290 -4.59 2.09 8.53
N GLU A 291 -4.46 2.23 9.86
CA GLU A 291 -3.94 1.18 10.74
C GLU A 291 -4.94 0.03 11.00
N GLU A 292 -6.25 0.30 11.10
CA GLU A 292 -7.28 -0.71 11.37
C GLU A 292 -8.33 -0.76 10.25
N GLN A 293 -8.12 -1.57 9.20
CA GLN A 293 -9.04 -1.66 8.04
C GLN A 293 -9.98 -2.88 8.05
N THR A 294 -10.08 -3.61 9.16
CA THR A 294 -10.77 -4.92 9.16
C THR A 294 -12.24 -4.87 9.55
N ASP A 295 -12.70 -3.77 10.16
CA ASP A 295 -14.05 -3.64 10.69
C ASP A 295 -14.59 -2.22 10.48
N LEU A 296 -15.67 -2.12 9.71
CA LEU A 296 -16.32 -0.86 9.36
C LEU A 296 -16.79 -0.09 10.60
N GLU A 297 -17.34 -0.77 11.60
CA GLU A 297 -17.92 -0.08 12.76
C GLU A 297 -16.84 0.58 13.62
N LYS A 298 -15.70 -0.10 13.79
CA LYS A 298 -14.56 0.43 14.55
C LYS A 298 -13.97 1.66 13.89
N ILE A 299 -13.81 1.63 12.57
CA ILE A 299 -13.27 2.76 11.81
C ILE A 299 -14.21 3.95 11.88
N VAL A 300 -15.51 3.74 11.65
CA VAL A 300 -16.48 4.83 11.71
C VAL A 300 -16.50 5.45 13.12
N LYS A 301 -16.47 4.65 14.19
CA LYS A 301 -16.37 5.17 15.56
C LYS A 301 -15.09 5.99 15.79
N LYS A 302 -13.94 5.55 15.28
CA LYS A 302 -12.68 6.31 15.35
C LYS A 302 -12.77 7.64 14.59
N ILE A 303 -13.32 7.62 13.37
CA ILE A 303 -13.59 8.83 12.56
C ILE A 303 -14.39 9.83 13.38
N MET A 304 -15.48 9.38 13.99
CA MET A 304 -16.39 10.26 14.72
C MET A 304 -15.73 10.87 15.96
N HIS A 305 -14.93 10.09 16.69
CA HIS A 305 -14.19 10.60 17.85
C HIS A 305 -13.15 11.67 17.46
N ARG A 306 -12.51 11.48 16.31
CA ARG A 306 -11.57 12.47 15.75
C ARG A 306 -12.29 13.72 15.24
N ALA A 307 -13.41 13.57 14.51
CA ALA A 307 -14.23 14.69 14.05
C ALA A 307 -14.69 15.56 15.22
N GLN A 308 -15.15 14.91 16.29
CA GLN A 308 -15.59 15.58 17.52
C GLN A 308 -14.46 16.36 18.20
N THR A 309 -13.25 15.79 18.25
CA THR A 309 -12.09 16.46 18.84
C THR A 309 -11.63 17.64 17.97
N LEU A 310 -11.69 17.48 16.65
CA LEU A 310 -11.24 18.47 15.68
C LEU A 310 -12.15 19.71 15.65
N LEU A 311 -13.47 19.49 15.61
CA LEU A 311 -14.48 20.55 15.49
C LEU A 311 -15.09 20.98 16.82
N LYS A 312 -14.71 20.30 17.92
CA LYS A 312 -15.22 20.56 19.28
C LYS A 312 -16.75 20.62 19.30
N CYS A 313 -17.40 19.55 18.85
CA CYS A 313 -18.86 19.47 18.76
C CYS A 313 -19.47 18.59 19.87
N GLU A 314 -20.76 18.79 20.14
CA GLU A 314 -21.52 18.01 21.13
C GLU A 314 -21.89 16.63 20.60
N ARG A 315 -22.20 16.51 19.31
CA ARG A 315 -22.53 15.24 18.64
C ARG A 315 -21.90 15.13 17.27
N CYS A 316 -21.61 13.90 16.88
CA CYS A 316 -21.23 13.52 15.53
C CYS A 316 -22.04 12.29 15.10
N SER A 317 -22.47 12.26 13.85
CA SER A 317 -23.13 11.12 13.22
C SER A 317 -22.57 10.84 11.82
N VAL A 318 -22.56 9.58 11.44
CA VAL A 318 -22.18 9.11 10.10
C VAL A 318 -23.26 8.18 9.59
N LEU A 319 -23.81 8.48 8.43
CA LEU A 319 -24.91 7.76 7.79
C LEU A 319 -24.42 7.19 6.45
N LEU A 320 -24.45 5.87 6.28
CA LEU A 320 -24.00 5.20 5.06
C LEU A 320 -25.19 4.77 4.19
N LEU A 321 -25.07 4.99 2.88
CA LEU A 321 -26.11 4.67 1.90
C LEU A 321 -26.24 3.15 1.66
N GLU A 322 -27.47 2.70 1.36
CA GLU A 322 -27.80 1.31 1.01
C GLU A 322 -27.40 0.94 -0.41
N ASP A 323 -27.77 1.79 -1.34
CA ASP A 323 -27.50 1.61 -2.75
C ASP A 323 -27.07 2.95 -3.33
N ILE A 324 -25.83 3.00 -3.83
CA ILE A 324 -25.21 4.19 -4.42
C ILE A 324 -25.88 4.52 -5.77
N GLU A 325 -26.52 3.53 -6.41
CA GLU A 325 -27.17 3.66 -7.72
C GLU A 325 -28.68 3.94 -7.62
N SER A 326 -29.27 3.78 -6.43
CA SER A 326 -30.69 4.06 -6.21
C SER A 326 -30.98 5.57 -6.26
N PRO A 327 -32.03 6.02 -6.98
CA PRO A 327 -32.46 7.42 -6.97
C PRO A 327 -33.14 7.83 -5.65
N VAL A 328 -33.54 6.85 -4.83
CA VAL A 328 -34.11 7.08 -3.50
C VAL A 328 -33.00 6.94 -2.47
N VAL A 329 -32.75 8.02 -1.71
CA VAL A 329 -31.79 8.02 -0.62
C VAL A 329 -32.32 7.13 0.52
N LYS A 330 -31.59 6.05 0.80
CA LYS A 330 -31.82 5.18 1.96
C LYS A 330 -30.51 4.92 2.66
N PHE A 331 -30.52 5.03 3.99
CA PHE A 331 -29.36 4.75 4.81
C PHE A 331 -29.44 3.33 5.38
N THR A 332 -28.42 2.50 5.15
CA THR A 332 -28.34 1.14 5.73
C THR A 332 -27.82 1.13 7.14
N LYS A 333 -26.85 2.01 7.43
CA LYS A 333 -26.17 2.07 8.72
C LYS A 333 -26.08 3.50 9.19
N SER A 334 -26.51 3.74 10.42
CA SER A 334 -26.30 4.99 11.16
C SER A 334 -25.34 4.73 12.31
N PHE A 335 -24.39 5.63 12.50
CA PHE A 335 -23.47 5.63 13.61
C PHE A 335 -23.56 6.98 14.33
N GLU A 336 -23.52 6.95 15.67
CA GLU A 336 -23.59 8.15 16.52
C GLU A 336 -22.53 8.15 17.61
N LEU A 337 -22.10 9.35 17.96
CA LEU A 337 -21.19 9.62 19.06
C LEU A 337 -21.59 10.92 19.78
N LEU A 338 -21.75 10.81 21.10
CA LEU A 338 -22.04 11.90 22.03
C LEU A 338 -20.77 12.36 22.74
N SER A 339 -20.65 13.67 22.99
CA SER A 339 -19.54 14.23 23.77
C SER A 339 -19.59 13.77 25.23
N PRO A 340 -18.45 13.33 25.81
CA PRO A 340 -18.36 13.03 27.24
C PRO A 340 -18.68 14.23 28.15
N LYS A 341 -18.54 15.46 27.64
CA LYS A 341 -18.86 16.68 28.42
C LYS A 341 -20.36 16.89 28.60
N CYS A 342 -21.20 16.29 27.76
CA CYS A 342 -22.65 16.35 27.88
C CYS A 342 -23.23 15.23 28.78
N SER A 343 -22.40 14.27 29.21
CA SER A 343 -22.84 13.10 29.99
C SER A 343 -22.59 13.21 31.51
N ALA A 344 -22.25 14.40 32.02
CA ALA A 344 -21.85 14.60 33.41
C ALA A 344 -22.96 14.35 34.46
N ASP A 345 -24.22 14.12 34.05
CA ASP A 345 -25.33 13.82 34.96
C ASP A 345 -25.79 12.34 34.95
N THR A 346 -25.04 11.40 34.37
CA THR A 346 -25.40 9.96 34.45
C THR A 346 -24.17 9.05 34.56
N ASP A 347 -23.58 9.04 35.75
CA ASP A 347 -22.33 8.37 36.11
C ASP A 347 -22.42 6.83 36.23
N ASN A 348 -23.32 6.18 35.48
CA ASN A 348 -23.44 4.71 35.43
C ASN A 348 -23.53 4.10 34.02
N SER A 349 -23.45 4.90 32.94
CA SER A 349 -23.73 4.42 31.57
C SER A 349 -22.49 4.08 30.72
N PHE A 350 -21.28 4.18 31.26
CA PHE A 350 -20.05 3.87 30.51
C PHE A 350 -19.84 2.37 30.23
N LYS A 351 -20.58 1.48 30.93
CA LYS A 351 -20.58 0.03 30.69
C LYS A 351 -21.84 -0.49 29.98
N GLU A 352 -22.99 0.18 30.09
CA GLU A 352 -24.24 -0.26 29.43
C GLU A 352 -24.39 0.21 27.98
N SER A 353 -23.70 1.27 27.58
CA SER A 353 -23.69 1.74 26.18
C SER A 353 -22.90 0.83 25.23
N MET A 354 -22.16 -0.16 25.77
CA MET A 354 -21.31 -1.07 25.00
C MET A 354 -22.05 -2.29 24.42
N GLU A 355 -23.27 -2.60 24.89
CA GLU A 355 -23.99 -3.84 24.51
C GLU A 355 -25.33 -3.62 23.79
N LYS A 356 -25.84 -2.39 23.66
CA LYS A 356 -27.17 -2.10 23.05
C LYS A 356 -27.17 -1.36 21.71
N SER A 357 -26.03 -1.19 21.03
CA SER A 357 -25.99 -0.54 19.70
C SER A 357 -26.45 -1.41 18.51
N SER A 358 -27.08 -2.57 18.74
CA SER A 358 -27.66 -3.42 17.69
C SER A 358 -29.18 -3.23 17.51
N SER A 359 -29.83 -2.39 18.32
CA SER A 359 -31.22 -2.00 18.08
C SER A 359 -31.24 -0.73 17.26
N TYR A 360 -31.90 -0.77 16.10
CA TYR A 360 -32.31 0.39 15.30
C TYR A 360 -32.79 1.51 16.24
N SER A 361 -31.99 2.54 16.43
CA SER A 361 -32.30 3.61 17.39
C SER A 361 -33.38 4.53 16.82
N ASP A 362 -34.47 4.67 17.57
CA ASP A 362 -35.71 5.44 17.34
C ASP A 362 -35.56 6.97 17.14
N TRP A 363 -34.40 7.50 16.71
CA TRP A 363 -34.15 8.96 16.59
C TRP A 363 -33.95 9.45 15.14
N LEU A 364 -34.23 8.61 14.13
CA LEU A 364 -34.19 8.90 12.67
C LEU A 364 -35.08 10.08 12.21
N ILE A 365 -35.59 10.89 13.13
CA ILE A 365 -36.70 11.83 12.94
C ILE A 365 -36.24 13.12 12.20
N ASN A 366 -34.94 13.40 12.06
CA ASN A 366 -34.47 14.63 11.39
C ASN A 366 -33.37 14.40 10.33
N ASN A 367 -33.59 13.43 9.44
CA ASN A 367 -32.69 13.15 8.32
C ASN A 367 -32.82 14.12 7.14
N SER A 368 -33.73 15.10 7.18
CA SER A 368 -33.99 16.00 6.04
C SER A 368 -32.72 16.68 5.51
N ILE A 369 -31.84 17.13 6.41
CA ILE A 369 -30.56 17.75 6.06
C ILE A 369 -29.59 16.69 5.50
N ALA A 370 -29.51 15.51 6.12
CA ALA A 370 -28.67 14.41 5.67
C ALA A 370 -29.07 13.92 4.27
N GLU A 371 -30.36 13.78 3.99
CA GLU A 371 -30.93 13.40 2.70
C GLU A 371 -30.70 14.48 1.64
N LEU A 372 -30.83 15.75 2.02
CA LEU A 372 -30.52 16.87 1.13
C LEU A 372 -29.04 16.85 0.73
N VAL A 373 -28.13 16.65 1.68
CA VAL A 373 -26.69 16.59 1.41
C VAL A 373 -26.35 15.35 0.57
N ALA A 374 -26.97 14.20 0.86
CA ALA A 374 -26.78 12.97 0.08
C ALA A 374 -27.27 13.11 -1.37
N SER A 375 -28.37 13.83 -1.61
CA SER A 375 -28.95 14.02 -2.95
C SER A 375 -28.27 15.14 -3.75
N THR A 376 -27.83 16.21 -3.10
CA THR A 376 -27.22 17.37 -3.77
C THR A 376 -25.70 17.26 -3.90
N GLY A 377 -25.05 16.51 -3.00
CA GLY A 377 -23.59 16.47 -2.90
C GLY A 377 -22.95 17.77 -2.44
N LEU A 378 -23.72 18.71 -1.86
CA LEU A 378 -23.23 19.99 -1.38
C LEU A 378 -23.21 20.04 0.16
N PRO A 379 -22.17 20.62 0.78
CA PRO A 379 -22.13 20.82 2.22
C PRO A 379 -23.20 21.81 2.67
N VAL A 380 -23.76 21.58 3.86
CA VAL A 380 -24.77 22.43 4.49
C VAL A 380 -24.27 22.85 5.87
N ASN A 381 -24.14 24.16 6.09
CA ASN A 381 -23.80 24.77 7.38
C ASN A 381 -24.95 25.68 7.83
N ILE A 382 -25.55 25.38 8.98
CA ILE A 382 -26.70 26.06 9.54
C ILE A 382 -26.30 26.66 10.89
N SER A 383 -26.35 27.99 10.98
CA SER A 383 -25.99 28.74 12.18
C SER A 383 -27.07 28.73 13.26
N ASP A 384 -28.34 28.66 12.86
CA ASP A 384 -29.50 28.52 13.74
C ASP A 384 -30.50 27.55 13.09
N ALA A 385 -30.61 26.35 13.67
CA ALA A 385 -31.42 25.27 13.10
C ALA A 385 -32.92 25.63 13.05
N TYR A 386 -33.46 26.33 14.06
CA TYR A 386 -34.90 26.63 14.13
C TYR A 386 -35.33 27.76 13.19
N GLN A 387 -34.39 28.51 12.64
CA GLN A 387 -34.66 29.51 11.60
C GLN A 387 -34.52 28.95 10.19
N ASP A 388 -33.96 27.75 10.01
CA ASP A 388 -33.77 27.16 8.70
C ASP A 388 -35.02 26.36 8.26
N PRO A 389 -35.65 26.71 7.13
CA PRO A 389 -36.88 26.06 6.67
C PRO A 389 -36.67 24.59 6.26
N ARG A 390 -35.43 24.14 6.12
CA ARG A 390 -35.09 22.75 5.76
C ARG A 390 -34.96 21.85 7.00
N PHE A 391 -34.90 22.43 8.19
CA PHE A 391 -34.79 21.71 9.46
C PHE A 391 -36.18 21.39 10.01
N ASP A 392 -36.40 20.13 10.40
CA ASP A 392 -37.65 19.72 11.03
C ASP A 392 -37.62 20.04 12.53
N ALA A 393 -38.20 21.17 12.93
CA ALA A 393 -38.24 21.61 14.32
C ALA A 393 -39.20 20.79 15.20
N GLU A 394 -40.18 20.10 14.62
CA GLU A 394 -41.14 19.25 15.35
C GLU A 394 -40.47 17.93 15.74
N ALA A 395 -39.64 17.39 14.84
CA ALA A 395 -38.81 16.22 15.09
C ALA A 395 -37.82 16.41 16.25
N ASP A 396 -37.21 17.59 16.38
CA ASP A 396 -36.18 17.87 17.40
C ASP A 396 -36.75 17.86 18.83
N GLN A 397 -37.98 18.35 19.01
CA GLN A 397 -38.66 18.43 20.31
C GLN A 397 -38.92 17.06 20.95
N ILE A 398 -39.03 16.01 20.12
CA ILE A 398 -39.26 14.63 20.55
C ILE A 398 -37.96 13.99 21.06
N SER A 399 -36.80 14.45 20.59
CA SER A 399 -35.48 13.83 20.83
C SER A 399 -34.86 14.17 22.19
N GLY A 400 -35.36 15.21 22.87
CA GLY A 400 -34.79 15.71 24.13
C GLY A 400 -33.41 16.36 24.00
N PHE A 401 -32.90 16.60 22.79
CA PHE A 401 -31.65 17.29 22.51
C PHE A 401 -31.90 18.48 21.61
N HIS A 402 -31.52 19.67 22.06
CA HIS A 402 -31.76 20.89 21.31
C HIS A 402 -30.64 21.17 20.29
N ILE A 403 -30.95 21.05 19.01
CA ILE A 403 -30.01 21.33 17.92
C ILE A 403 -30.01 22.84 17.65
N ARG A 404 -28.87 23.50 17.92
CA ARG A 404 -28.63 24.93 17.69
C ARG A 404 -27.97 25.17 16.34
N SER A 405 -26.93 24.39 16.03
CA SER A 405 -26.17 24.51 14.78
C SER A 405 -25.85 23.16 14.19
N VAL A 406 -25.87 23.09 12.85
CA VAL A 406 -25.67 21.85 12.08
C VAL A 406 -24.62 22.09 11.01
N LEU A 407 -23.63 21.20 10.93
CA LEU A 407 -22.72 21.13 9.79
C LEU A 407 -22.74 19.71 9.23
N CYS A 408 -23.18 19.57 7.98
CA CYS A 408 -23.35 18.29 7.30
C CYS A 408 -22.62 18.28 5.95
N VAL A 409 -21.88 17.21 5.68
CA VAL A 409 -21.00 17.06 4.51
C VAL A 409 -21.15 15.68 3.88
N PRO A 410 -21.09 15.57 2.54
CA PRO A 410 -21.14 14.30 1.85
C PRO A 410 -19.82 13.55 1.97
N ILE A 411 -19.90 12.23 2.10
CA ILE A 411 -18.78 11.29 2.11
C ILE A 411 -18.64 10.70 0.71
N TRP A 412 -17.48 10.91 0.09
CA TRP A 412 -17.20 10.44 -1.27
C TRP A 412 -16.27 9.23 -1.27
N ASN A 413 -16.47 8.31 -2.20
CA ASN A 413 -15.49 7.28 -2.50
C ASN A 413 -14.43 7.75 -3.52
N SER A 414 -13.48 6.87 -3.84
CA SER A 414 -12.42 7.14 -4.82
C SER A 414 -12.92 7.35 -6.26
N THR A 415 -14.16 6.95 -6.58
CA THR A 415 -14.80 7.14 -7.89
C THR A 415 -15.71 8.36 -7.92
N HIS A 416 -15.64 9.24 -6.91
CA HIS A 416 -16.47 10.44 -6.78
C HIS A 416 -17.98 10.15 -6.72
N GLN A 417 -18.37 9.03 -6.13
CA GLN A 417 -19.75 8.73 -5.77
C GLN A 417 -19.96 8.94 -4.27
N ILE A 418 -21.15 9.42 -3.91
CA ILE A 418 -21.54 9.62 -2.51
C ILE A 418 -21.84 8.25 -1.91
N ILE A 419 -21.17 7.91 -0.81
CA ILE A 419 -21.36 6.64 -0.08
C ILE A 419 -22.06 6.85 1.26
N GLY A 420 -22.20 8.11 1.68
CA GLY A 420 -22.79 8.47 2.96
C GLY A 420 -22.71 9.96 3.22
N VAL A 421 -23.11 10.37 4.42
CA VAL A 421 -23.00 11.74 4.92
C VAL A 421 -22.46 11.75 6.35
N ALA A 422 -21.69 12.77 6.68
CA ALA A 422 -21.16 13.02 8.01
C ALA A 422 -21.75 14.31 8.54
N GLN A 423 -22.27 14.28 9.77
CA GLN A 423 -22.93 15.41 10.39
C GLN A 423 -22.34 15.66 11.77
N VAL A 424 -22.12 16.93 12.10
CA VAL A 424 -21.75 17.38 13.45
C VAL A 424 -22.75 18.42 13.92
N LEU A 425 -23.09 18.33 15.20
CA LEU A 425 -24.13 19.16 15.83
C LEU A 425 -23.54 19.91 17.01
N ASN A 426 -23.92 21.18 17.12
CA ASN A 426 -23.61 22.12 18.20
C ASN A 426 -22.11 22.25 18.54
N ARG A 427 -21.56 23.44 18.37
CA ARG A 427 -20.21 23.72 18.85
C ARG A 427 -20.20 23.84 20.38
N LEU A 428 -19.17 23.29 21.03
CA LEU A 428 -19.04 23.22 22.50
C LEU A 428 -18.90 24.59 23.17
N ASP A 429 -18.46 25.62 22.44
CA ASP A 429 -18.34 27.00 22.94
C ASP A 429 -19.64 27.82 22.74
N GLY A 430 -20.71 27.19 22.24
CA GLY A 430 -22.02 27.81 22.03
C GLY A 430 -22.14 28.67 20.77
N LYS A 431 -21.07 28.83 19.98
CA LYS A 431 -21.08 29.59 18.73
C LYS A 431 -21.48 28.70 17.53
N SER A 432 -21.82 29.32 16.40
CA SER A 432 -22.04 28.61 15.13
C SER A 432 -20.73 28.15 14.50
N PHE A 433 -20.79 27.14 13.62
CA PHE A 433 -19.65 26.74 12.80
C PHE A 433 -19.33 27.80 11.76
N ASP A 434 -18.07 28.19 11.63
CA ASP A 434 -17.64 29.19 10.64
C ASP A 434 -17.17 28.54 9.31
N ASP A 435 -16.83 29.36 8.32
CA ASP A 435 -16.33 28.89 7.02
C ASP A 435 -15.02 28.08 7.15
N ALA A 436 -14.23 28.33 8.20
CA ALA A 436 -13.00 27.59 8.44
C ALA A 436 -13.30 26.20 9.00
N ASP A 437 -14.28 26.09 9.90
CA ASP A 437 -14.81 24.83 10.42
C ASP A 437 -15.36 23.96 9.28
N GLN A 438 -16.15 24.55 8.38
CA GLN A 438 -16.67 23.84 7.20
C GLN A 438 -15.55 23.31 6.31
N ARG A 439 -14.59 24.16 5.91
CA ARG A 439 -13.47 23.72 5.04
C ARG A 439 -12.61 22.65 5.69
N LEU A 440 -12.41 22.74 7.00
CA LEU A 440 -11.66 21.74 7.75
C LEU A 440 -12.41 20.40 7.78
N PHE A 441 -13.72 20.44 8.01
CA PHE A 441 -14.53 19.23 8.04
C PHE A 441 -14.67 18.57 6.66
N GLU A 442 -14.85 19.35 5.60
CA GLU A 442 -14.81 18.86 4.21
C GLU A 442 -13.51 18.11 3.92
N ALA A 443 -12.36 18.71 4.25
CA ALA A 443 -11.05 18.09 4.07
C ALA A 443 -10.92 16.78 4.87
N PHE A 444 -11.41 16.77 6.10
CA PHE A 444 -11.42 15.59 6.97
C PHE A 444 -12.30 14.46 6.40
N VAL A 445 -13.50 14.79 5.92
CA VAL A 445 -14.46 13.81 5.38
C VAL A 445 -13.97 13.14 4.10
N ILE A 446 -13.18 13.83 3.27
CA ILE A 446 -12.54 13.22 2.08
C ILE A 446 -11.68 12.02 2.48
N PHE A 447 -10.85 12.15 3.52
CA PHE A 447 -10.00 11.04 3.99
C PHE A 447 -10.83 9.92 4.62
N CYS A 448 -11.90 10.27 5.33
CA CYS A 448 -12.83 9.31 5.93
C CYS A 448 -13.52 8.47 4.85
N GLY A 449 -13.93 9.08 3.74
CA GLY A 449 -14.56 8.38 2.63
C GLY A 449 -13.66 7.34 1.98
N LEU A 450 -12.36 7.62 1.84
CA LEU A 450 -11.37 6.65 1.37
C LEU A 450 -11.22 5.46 2.34
N GLY A 451 -11.13 5.72 3.65
CA GLY A 451 -11.01 4.68 4.67
C GLY A 451 -12.24 3.78 4.75
N ILE A 452 -13.43 4.38 4.73
CA ILE A 452 -14.72 3.68 4.72
C ILE A 452 -14.85 2.82 3.46
N ASN A 453 -14.58 3.38 2.28
CA ASN A 453 -14.69 2.64 1.01
C ASN A 453 -13.75 1.43 0.97
N ASN A 454 -12.50 1.58 1.37
CA ASN A 454 -11.54 0.46 1.40
C ASN A 454 -12.00 -0.67 2.32
N THR A 455 -12.58 -0.32 3.47
CA THR A 455 -13.06 -1.30 4.44
C THR A 455 -14.30 -2.04 3.94
N ILE A 456 -15.23 -1.34 3.29
CA ILE A 456 -16.39 -1.96 2.64
C ILE A 456 -15.93 -2.94 1.55
N MET A 457 -14.97 -2.53 0.71
CA MET A 457 -14.42 -3.41 -0.34
C MET A 457 -13.74 -4.65 0.26
N TYR A 458 -12.96 -4.49 1.32
CA TYR A 458 -12.30 -5.61 1.99
C TYR A 458 -13.31 -6.60 2.59
N ASP A 459 -14.37 -6.12 3.23
CA ASP A 459 -15.45 -6.96 3.77
C ASP A 459 -16.18 -7.74 2.67
N GLN A 460 -16.46 -7.10 1.52
CA GLN A 460 -17.06 -7.77 0.35
C GLN A 460 -16.16 -8.88 -0.22
N VAL A 461 -14.85 -8.63 -0.32
CA VAL A 461 -13.86 -9.63 -0.75
C VAL A 461 -13.83 -10.80 0.23
N LYS A 462 -13.77 -10.53 1.54
CA LYS A 462 -13.76 -11.55 2.59
C LYS A 462 -15.02 -12.44 2.55
N LYS A 463 -16.20 -11.84 2.39
CA LYS A 463 -17.47 -12.58 2.22
C LYS A 463 -17.47 -13.45 0.96
N SER A 464 -16.97 -12.91 -0.15
CA SER A 464 -16.89 -13.65 -1.42
C SER A 464 -15.90 -14.83 -1.32
N TRP A 465 -14.78 -14.62 -0.63
CA TRP A 465 -13.79 -15.66 -0.36
C TRP A 465 -14.34 -16.76 0.54
N ALA A 466 -15.10 -16.41 1.59
CA ALA A 466 -15.79 -17.40 2.44
C ALA A 466 -16.81 -18.23 1.64
N LYS A 467 -17.61 -17.60 0.77
CA LYS A 467 -18.53 -18.33 -0.13
C LYS A 467 -17.79 -19.29 -1.06
N GLN A 468 -16.67 -18.85 -1.63
CA GLN A 468 -15.82 -19.67 -2.48
C GLN A 468 -15.24 -20.87 -1.72
N SER A 469 -14.75 -20.66 -0.49
CA SER A 469 -14.24 -21.73 0.37
C SER A 469 -15.30 -22.80 0.64
N VAL A 470 -16.51 -22.40 1.02
CA VAL A 470 -17.62 -23.34 1.26
C VAL A 470 -17.98 -24.09 -0.02
N ALA A 471 -17.99 -23.42 -1.18
CA ALA A 471 -18.25 -24.07 -2.45
C ALA A 471 -17.18 -25.12 -2.80
N LEU A 472 -15.90 -24.83 -2.54
CA LEU A 472 -14.81 -25.78 -2.73
C LEU A 472 -14.91 -26.98 -1.78
N ASP A 473 -15.31 -26.77 -0.52
CA ASP A 473 -15.53 -27.87 0.44
C ASP A 473 -16.68 -28.79 0.00
N VAL A 474 -17.76 -28.23 -0.55
CA VAL A 474 -18.86 -29.04 -1.10
C VAL A 474 -18.41 -29.83 -2.33
N LEU A 475 -17.62 -29.21 -3.22
CA LEU A 475 -17.07 -29.88 -4.39
C LEU A 475 -16.08 -30.99 -4.00
N SER A 476 -15.26 -30.78 -2.98
CA SER A 476 -14.30 -31.78 -2.50
C SER A 476 -15.00 -33.03 -1.95
N TYR A 477 -16.15 -32.87 -1.26
CA TYR A 477 -16.97 -34.00 -0.82
C TYR A 477 -17.43 -34.88 -1.98
N HIS A 478 -17.85 -34.27 -3.10
CA HIS A 478 -18.26 -35.03 -4.29
C HIS A 478 -17.07 -35.61 -5.06
N ALA A 479 -15.90 -34.99 -4.97
CA ALA A 479 -14.67 -35.42 -5.62
C ALA A 479 -13.93 -36.56 -4.89
N THR A 480 -14.14 -36.73 -3.59
CA THR A 480 -13.47 -37.76 -2.78
C THR A 480 -14.13 -39.14 -2.92
N CYS A 481 -13.33 -40.20 -2.82
CA CYS A 481 -13.85 -41.58 -2.82
C CYS A 481 -14.66 -41.90 -1.55
N SER A 482 -15.57 -42.88 -1.64
CA SER A 482 -16.36 -43.30 -0.49
C SER A 482 -15.55 -44.20 0.44
N LYS A 483 -15.86 -44.16 1.74
CA LYS A 483 -15.21 -45.04 2.73
C LYS A 483 -15.37 -46.53 2.40
N ALA A 484 -16.51 -46.92 1.83
CA ALA A 484 -16.77 -48.30 1.42
C ALA A 484 -15.83 -48.78 0.30
N GLU A 485 -15.49 -47.90 -0.65
CA GLU A 485 -14.49 -48.21 -1.69
C GLU A 485 -13.10 -48.39 -1.08
N VAL A 486 -12.72 -47.51 -0.14
CA VAL A 486 -11.43 -47.62 0.56
C VAL A 486 -11.32 -48.94 1.33
N ASP A 487 -12.35 -49.29 2.10
CA ASP A 487 -12.39 -50.53 2.88
C ASP A 487 -12.31 -51.78 1.99
N LYS A 488 -12.91 -51.74 0.78
CA LYS A 488 -12.82 -52.82 -0.21
C LYS A 488 -11.37 -53.08 -0.64
N PHE A 489 -10.63 -52.04 -1.03
CA PHE A 489 -9.24 -52.20 -1.48
C PHE A 489 -8.27 -52.46 -0.33
N LYS A 490 -8.55 -51.91 0.86
CA LYS A 490 -7.77 -52.19 2.07
C LYS A 490 -7.80 -53.67 2.46
N ALA A 491 -8.93 -54.35 2.24
CA ALA A 491 -9.10 -55.77 2.52
C ALA A 491 -8.71 -56.69 1.35
N ALA A 492 -8.44 -56.14 0.17
CA ALA A 492 -8.15 -56.92 -1.02
C ALA A 492 -6.74 -57.52 -0.95
N ASN A 493 -6.59 -58.76 -1.43
CA ASN A 493 -5.28 -59.36 -1.64
C ASN A 493 -4.72 -58.84 -2.97
N ILE A 494 -3.59 -58.13 -2.92
CA ILE A 494 -2.97 -57.52 -4.11
C ILE A 494 -2.12 -58.58 -4.84
N PRO A 495 -2.45 -58.95 -6.10
CA PRO A 495 -1.71 -59.94 -6.87
C PRO A 495 -0.23 -59.58 -7.08
N LEU A 496 0.57 -60.58 -7.45
CA LEU A 496 1.99 -60.37 -7.76
C LEU A 496 2.16 -59.68 -9.11
N VAL A 497 3.32 -59.03 -9.33
CA VAL A 497 3.68 -58.37 -10.60
C VAL A 497 3.51 -59.31 -11.80
N SER A 498 4.01 -60.56 -11.68
CA SER A 498 3.92 -61.58 -12.74
C SER A 498 2.50 -62.04 -13.05
N GLU A 499 1.57 -61.93 -12.09
CA GLU A 499 0.16 -62.29 -12.29
C GLU A 499 -0.60 -61.19 -13.02
N LEU A 500 -0.16 -59.93 -12.82
CA LEU A 500 -0.75 -58.75 -13.48
C LEU A 500 -0.07 -58.42 -14.81
N GLY A 501 1.16 -58.91 -15.05
CA GLY A 501 1.95 -58.62 -16.26
C GLY A 501 2.42 -57.16 -16.37
N ILE A 502 2.43 -56.42 -15.26
CA ILE A 502 2.69 -54.96 -15.26
C ILE A 502 4.17 -54.59 -15.42
N ASP A 503 5.08 -55.55 -15.37
CA ASP A 503 6.50 -55.39 -15.70
C ASP A 503 6.78 -55.48 -17.21
N ASP A 504 5.83 -55.96 -18.01
CA ASP A 504 5.99 -56.04 -19.46
C ASP A 504 5.83 -54.65 -20.12
N ILE A 505 6.78 -54.30 -20.98
CA ILE A 505 6.74 -53.09 -21.80
C ILE A 505 5.59 -53.17 -22.83
N HIS A 506 5.25 -54.36 -23.32
CA HIS A 506 4.17 -54.62 -24.26
C HIS A 506 2.80 -54.80 -23.60
N PHE A 507 2.69 -54.52 -22.30
CA PHE A 507 1.47 -54.64 -21.51
C PHE A 507 0.22 -54.04 -22.18
N ASP A 508 -0.86 -54.83 -22.19
CA ASP A 508 -2.18 -54.49 -22.71
C ASP A 508 -3.09 -53.98 -21.59
N ASP A 509 -3.24 -52.66 -21.49
CA ASP A 509 -4.12 -52.08 -20.48
C ASP A 509 -5.59 -52.34 -20.77
N PHE A 510 -6.02 -52.50 -22.03
CA PHE A 510 -7.43 -52.71 -22.39
C PHE A 510 -8.01 -54.00 -21.80
N SER A 511 -7.14 -54.96 -21.46
CA SER A 511 -7.50 -56.18 -20.75
C SER A 511 -7.98 -55.96 -19.31
N LEU A 512 -7.62 -54.82 -18.69
CA LEU A 512 -7.97 -54.51 -17.31
C LEU A 512 -9.23 -53.63 -17.19
N ASP A 513 -10.05 -53.94 -16.18
CA ASP A 513 -11.07 -53.03 -15.69
C ASP A 513 -10.48 -52.00 -14.72
N VAL A 514 -11.31 -51.06 -14.27
CA VAL A 514 -10.89 -49.97 -13.39
C VAL A 514 -10.32 -50.49 -12.06
N ASP A 515 -10.96 -51.50 -11.47
CA ASP A 515 -10.56 -52.01 -10.15
C ASP A 515 -9.23 -52.77 -10.25
N ALA A 516 -9.01 -53.49 -11.33
CA ALA A 516 -7.74 -54.13 -11.66
C ALA A 516 -6.63 -53.10 -11.89
N MET A 517 -6.91 -51.97 -12.56
CA MET A 517 -5.93 -50.87 -12.70
C MET A 517 -5.55 -50.25 -11.34
N ILE A 518 -6.52 -50.05 -10.44
CA ILE A 518 -6.24 -49.56 -9.07
C ILE A 518 -5.36 -50.58 -8.32
N THR A 519 -5.71 -51.86 -8.40
CA THR A 519 -4.95 -52.95 -7.77
C THR A 519 -3.52 -53.02 -8.30
N ALA A 520 -3.35 -52.89 -9.62
CA ALA A 520 -2.05 -52.83 -10.27
C ALA A 520 -1.24 -51.60 -9.85
N ALA A 521 -1.87 -50.42 -9.75
CA ALA A 521 -1.20 -49.22 -9.25
C ALA A 521 -0.75 -49.38 -7.79
N LEU A 522 -1.59 -49.94 -6.90
CA LEU A 522 -1.17 -50.28 -5.54
C LEU A 522 0.03 -51.24 -5.55
N ARG A 523 0.03 -52.24 -6.44
CA ARG A 523 1.16 -53.16 -6.59
C ARG A 523 2.44 -52.45 -7.01
N MET A 524 2.37 -51.48 -7.93
CA MET A 524 3.53 -50.69 -8.35
C MET A 524 4.17 -49.96 -7.16
N PHE A 525 3.39 -49.31 -6.29
CA PHE A 525 3.93 -48.65 -5.09
C PHE A 525 4.59 -49.65 -4.11
N MET A 526 4.01 -50.83 -3.96
CA MET A 526 4.55 -51.89 -3.10
C MET A 526 5.85 -52.47 -3.65
N GLU A 527 5.90 -52.78 -4.95
CA GLU A 527 7.06 -53.39 -5.60
C GLU A 527 8.26 -52.44 -5.64
N LEU A 528 8.01 -51.14 -5.85
CA LEU A 528 9.04 -50.11 -5.77
C LEU A 528 9.52 -49.84 -4.32
N GLY A 529 8.91 -50.47 -3.31
CA GLY A 529 9.27 -50.28 -1.89
C GLY A 529 8.88 -48.92 -1.31
N MET A 530 8.05 -48.14 -2.02
CA MET A 530 7.69 -46.77 -1.65
C MET A 530 6.90 -46.73 -0.34
N VAL A 531 6.01 -47.71 -0.15
CA VAL A 531 5.14 -47.81 1.04
C VAL A 531 5.97 -47.98 2.31
N GLN A 532 6.91 -48.93 2.33
CA GLN A 532 7.73 -49.21 3.50
C GLN A 532 8.76 -48.09 3.75
N LYS A 533 9.40 -47.59 2.68
CA LYS A 533 10.50 -46.62 2.80
C LYS A 533 10.04 -45.26 3.31
N PHE A 534 8.93 -44.75 2.77
CA PHE A 534 8.36 -43.46 3.16
C PHE A 534 7.28 -43.58 4.24
N LYS A 535 7.07 -44.80 4.76
CA LYS A 535 6.06 -45.12 5.79
C LYS A 535 4.68 -44.60 5.38
N ILE A 536 4.30 -44.82 4.12
CA ILE A 536 3.00 -44.39 3.61
C ILE A 536 1.93 -45.27 4.27
N ASP A 537 0.97 -44.65 4.95
CA ASP A 537 -0.16 -45.38 5.50
C ASP A 537 -0.99 -46.00 4.36
N TYR A 538 -1.26 -47.30 4.46
CA TYR A 538 -1.88 -48.04 3.36
C TYR A 538 -3.32 -47.60 3.09
N GLU A 539 -4.08 -47.25 4.13
CA GLU A 539 -5.44 -46.72 3.97
C GLU A 539 -5.40 -45.35 3.26
N THR A 540 -4.48 -44.48 3.66
CA THR A 540 -4.22 -43.19 3.02
C THR A 540 -3.83 -43.35 1.56
N LEU A 541 -3.00 -44.34 1.21
CA LEU A 541 -2.63 -44.66 -0.18
C LEU A 541 -3.84 -45.11 -1.00
N CYS A 542 -4.65 -46.05 -0.48
CA CYS A 542 -5.88 -46.49 -1.15
C CYS A 542 -6.85 -45.31 -1.38
N ARG A 543 -7.06 -44.48 -0.35
CA ARG A 543 -7.94 -43.31 -0.42
C ARG A 543 -7.45 -42.29 -1.45
N TRP A 544 -6.16 -41.95 -1.40
CA TRP A 544 -5.54 -41.04 -2.35
C TRP A 544 -5.70 -41.54 -3.79
N LEU A 545 -5.35 -42.80 -4.06
CA LEU A 545 -5.39 -43.37 -5.40
C LEU A 545 -6.81 -43.45 -5.98
N LEU A 546 -7.79 -43.85 -5.17
CA LEU A 546 -9.21 -43.89 -5.56
C LEU A 546 -9.75 -42.48 -5.84
N THR A 547 -9.38 -41.50 -5.01
CA THR A 547 -9.75 -40.09 -5.22
C THR A 547 -9.09 -39.54 -6.49
N VAL A 548 -7.81 -39.81 -6.75
CA VAL A 548 -7.13 -39.43 -8.01
C VAL A 548 -7.91 -39.99 -9.20
N ARG A 549 -8.21 -41.30 -9.22
CA ARG A 549 -9.01 -41.93 -10.28
C ARG A 549 -10.38 -41.27 -10.47
N LYS A 550 -11.07 -40.91 -9.38
CA LYS A 550 -12.39 -40.27 -9.44
C LYS A 550 -12.34 -38.85 -10.04
N ASN A 551 -11.20 -38.18 -9.95
CA ASN A 551 -10.98 -36.84 -10.49
C ASN A 551 -10.48 -36.81 -11.94
N TYR A 552 -10.31 -37.97 -12.57
CA TYR A 552 -10.20 -38.06 -14.03
C TYR A 552 -11.58 -37.96 -14.67
N ARG A 553 -11.72 -37.09 -15.67
CA ARG A 553 -12.97 -36.93 -16.42
C ARG A 553 -13.20 -38.11 -17.36
N MET A 554 -14.47 -38.32 -17.71
CA MET A 554 -14.87 -39.30 -18.73
C MET A 554 -14.70 -38.69 -20.13
N VAL A 555 -13.45 -38.43 -20.52
CA VAL A 555 -13.05 -38.05 -21.88
C VAL A 555 -12.50 -39.28 -22.63
N LEU A 556 -12.39 -39.20 -23.95
CA LEU A 556 -12.11 -40.38 -24.79
C LEU A 556 -10.71 -40.96 -24.57
N TYR A 557 -9.68 -40.11 -24.50
CA TYR A 557 -8.29 -40.53 -24.37
C TYR A 557 -7.68 -40.12 -23.02
N HIS A 558 -7.68 -38.83 -22.67
CA HIS A 558 -7.02 -38.30 -21.46
C HIS A 558 -7.83 -38.57 -20.18
N ASN A 559 -8.07 -39.85 -19.89
CA ASN A 559 -8.83 -40.35 -18.75
C ASN A 559 -7.94 -41.21 -17.83
N TRP A 560 -8.51 -41.83 -16.79
CA TRP A 560 -7.77 -42.64 -15.82
C TRP A 560 -6.93 -43.76 -16.46
N ARG A 561 -7.41 -44.37 -17.56
CA ARG A 561 -6.70 -45.46 -18.25
C ARG A 561 -5.38 -44.97 -18.84
N HIS A 562 -5.38 -43.78 -19.45
CA HIS A 562 -4.16 -43.15 -19.96
C HIS A 562 -3.17 -42.91 -18.81
N ALA A 563 -3.59 -42.25 -17.74
CA ALA A 563 -2.73 -41.99 -16.58
C ALA A 563 -2.15 -43.28 -15.95
N PHE A 564 -2.97 -44.33 -15.88
CA PHE A 564 -2.52 -45.65 -15.44
C PHE A 564 -1.48 -46.25 -16.39
N ASN A 565 -1.69 -46.21 -17.71
CA ASN A 565 -0.74 -46.74 -18.69
C ASN A 565 0.60 -45.99 -18.64
N VAL A 566 0.58 -44.65 -18.51
CA VAL A 566 1.78 -43.83 -18.31
C VAL A 566 2.53 -44.27 -17.05
N CYS A 567 1.83 -44.47 -15.93
CA CYS A 567 2.43 -44.98 -14.69
C CYS A 567 2.99 -46.40 -14.85
N GLN A 568 2.27 -47.30 -15.54
CA GLN A 568 2.70 -48.67 -15.79
C GLN A 568 3.97 -48.70 -16.63
N LEU A 569 4.03 -47.88 -17.68
CA LEU A 569 5.22 -47.81 -18.52
C LEU A 569 6.42 -47.22 -17.77
N MET A 570 6.20 -46.19 -16.95
CA MET A 570 7.24 -45.67 -16.05
C MET A 570 7.76 -46.76 -15.11
N PHE A 571 6.85 -47.52 -14.48
CA PHE A 571 7.20 -48.64 -13.63
C PHE A 571 8.02 -49.70 -14.38
N ALA A 572 7.58 -50.14 -15.56
CA ALA A 572 8.29 -51.12 -16.39
C ALA A 572 9.68 -50.62 -16.84
N MET A 573 9.81 -49.33 -17.17
CA MET A 573 11.11 -48.73 -17.50
C MET A 573 12.05 -48.69 -16.28
N LEU A 574 11.53 -48.29 -15.11
CA LEU A 574 12.31 -48.27 -13.87
C LEU A 574 12.85 -49.65 -13.49
N THR A 575 12.02 -50.70 -13.60
CA THR A 575 12.38 -52.07 -13.23
C THR A 575 13.21 -52.77 -14.31
N THR A 576 12.77 -52.75 -15.56
CA THR A 576 13.43 -53.47 -16.67
C THR A 576 14.78 -52.85 -17.01
N ALA A 577 14.84 -51.52 -17.14
CA ALA A 577 16.07 -50.82 -17.48
C ALA A 577 16.98 -50.60 -16.26
N GLY A 578 16.52 -50.86 -15.03
CA GLY A 578 17.32 -50.65 -13.82
C GLY A 578 17.56 -49.17 -13.49
N PHE A 579 16.68 -48.27 -13.94
CA PHE A 579 16.80 -46.84 -13.65
C PHE A 579 16.56 -46.50 -12.16
N GLN A 580 16.07 -47.45 -11.38
CA GLN A 580 16.04 -47.37 -9.91
C GLN A 580 17.43 -47.18 -9.28
N GLU A 581 18.51 -47.57 -9.97
CA GLU A 581 19.89 -47.38 -9.50
C GLU A 581 20.43 -45.97 -9.81
N ILE A 582 19.78 -45.24 -10.73
CA ILE A 582 20.19 -43.91 -11.19
C ILE A 582 19.45 -42.80 -10.43
N LEU A 583 18.16 -43.00 -10.20
CA LEU A 583 17.30 -42.02 -9.55
C LEU A 583 17.22 -42.30 -8.05
N THR A 584 17.18 -41.23 -7.27
CA THR A 584 16.91 -41.31 -5.83
C THR A 584 15.46 -41.74 -5.59
N GLU A 585 15.17 -42.27 -4.41
CA GLU A 585 13.85 -42.82 -4.12
C GLU A 585 12.78 -41.74 -4.02
N ILE A 586 13.16 -40.50 -3.64
CA ILE A 586 12.26 -39.34 -3.64
C ILE A 586 11.91 -38.90 -5.07
N GLU A 587 12.88 -38.98 -6.00
CA GLU A 587 12.66 -38.74 -7.43
C GLU A 587 11.73 -39.81 -8.04
N ILE A 588 11.89 -41.08 -7.66
CA ILE A 588 11.03 -42.18 -8.12
C ILE A 588 9.60 -42.01 -7.59
N LEU A 589 9.44 -41.68 -6.30
CA LEU A 589 8.11 -41.42 -5.72
C LEU A 589 7.41 -40.25 -6.43
N ALA A 590 8.13 -39.15 -6.66
CA ALA A 590 7.60 -38.00 -7.39
C ALA A 590 7.20 -38.34 -8.83
N LEU A 591 7.99 -39.16 -9.54
CA LEU A 591 7.68 -39.60 -10.91
C LEU A 591 6.42 -40.46 -10.98
N ILE A 592 6.30 -41.46 -10.11
CA ILE A 592 5.13 -42.37 -10.10
C ILE A 592 3.86 -41.60 -9.73
N VAL A 593 3.93 -40.72 -8.73
CA VAL A 593 2.81 -39.84 -8.38
C VAL A 593 2.52 -38.87 -9.52
N GLY A 594 3.54 -38.30 -10.15
CA GLY A 594 3.42 -37.44 -11.32
C GLY A 594 2.69 -38.13 -12.48
N CYS A 595 3.06 -39.36 -12.83
CA CYS A 595 2.40 -40.15 -13.88
C CYS A 595 0.89 -40.30 -13.63
N LEU A 596 0.50 -40.62 -12.40
CA LEU A 596 -0.91 -40.80 -12.02
C LEU A 596 -1.69 -39.49 -11.92
N CYS A 597 -1.02 -38.33 -11.89
CA CYS A 597 -1.65 -37.03 -11.68
C CYS A 597 -1.52 -36.06 -12.86
N HIS A 598 -0.70 -36.36 -13.87
CA HIS A 598 -0.29 -35.38 -14.88
C HIS A 598 -1.45 -34.82 -15.73
N ASP A 599 -2.58 -35.53 -15.79
CA ASP A 599 -3.76 -35.21 -16.60
C ASP A 599 -5.05 -35.06 -15.77
N LEU A 600 -4.93 -34.82 -14.46
CA LEU A 600 -6.09 -34.67 -13.58
C LEU A 600 -7.04 -33.56 -14.03
N ASP A 601 -8.35 -33.83 -14.07
CA ASP A 601 -9.36 -32.88 -14.57
C ASP A 601 -9.18 -32.44 -16.05
N HIS A 602 -8.47 -33.21 -16.89
CA HIS A 602 -8.34 -32.91 -18.32
C HIS A 602 -9.70 -32.88 -19.04
N ARG A 603 -9.92 -31.84 -19.86
CA ARG A 603 -11.25 -31.48 -20.42
C ARG A 603 -11.45 -31.86 -21.89
N GLY A 604 -10.54 -32.65 -22.45
CA GLY A 604 -10.57 -33.07 -23.85
C GLY A 604 -10.18 -31.96 -24.83
N THR A 605 -9.39 -30.98 -24.38
CA THR A 605 -8.96 -29.85 -25.19
C THR A 605 -7.56 -29.41 -24.79
N ASN A 606 -6.74 -28.97 -25.75
CA ASN A 606 -5.35 -28.57 -25.50
C ASN A 606 -5.16 -27.10 -25.05
N ASN A 607 -3.93 -26.76 -24.65
CA ASN A 607 -3.53 -25.41 -24.23
C ASN A 607 -3.88 -24.31 -25.27
N ALA A 608 -3.74 -24.60 -26.57
CA ALA A 608 -4.07 -23.66 -27.64
C ALA A 608 -5.57 -23.33 -27.67
N PHE A 609 -6.45 -24.30 -27.42
CA PHE A 609 -7.89 -24.07 -27.30
C PHE A 609 -8.23 -23.22 -26.07
N GLN A 610 -7.60 -23.49 -24.93
CA GLN A 610 -7.80 -22.72 -23.69
C GLN A 610 -7.45 -21.24 -23.90
N ALA A 611 -6.33 -20.96 -24.56
CA ALA A 611 -5.92 -19.60 -24.89
C ALA A 611 -6.90 -18.90 -25.86
N LYS A 612 -7.31 -19.58 -26.94
CA LYS A 612 -8.23 -19.01 -27.95
C LYS A 612 -9.64 -18.75 -27.41
N SER A 613 -10.11 -19.60 -26.50
CA SER A 613 -11.44 -19.47 -25.89
C SER A 613 -11.50 -18.46 -24.74
N GLY A 614 -10.34 -17.96 -24.27
CA GLY A 614 -10.28 -17.05 -23.12
C GLY A 614 -10.78 -17.70 -21.83
N SER A 615 -10.53 -19.01 -21.67
CA SER A 615 -11.08 -19.79 -20.56
C SER A 615 -10.60 -19.30 -19.19
N ALA A 616 -11.35 -19.65 -18.14
CA ALA A 616 -10.97 -19.31 -16.76
C ALA A 616 -9.58 -19.86 -16.38
N LEU A 617 -9.20 -21.03 -16.91
CA LEU A 617 -7.87 -21.61 -16.70
C LEU A 617 -6.77 -20.76 -17.36
N ALA A 618 -7.00 -20.29 -18.59
CA ALA A 618 -6.06 -19.41 -19.28
C ALA A 618 -5.92 -18.04 -18.61
N GLN A 619 -6.99 -17.52 -18.00
CA GLN A 619 -6.92 -16.29 -17.20
C GLN A 619 -6.17 -16.48 -15.88
N LEU A 620 -6.30 -17.66 -15.25
CA LEU A 620 -5.68 -17.96 -13.97
C LEU A 620 -4.17 -18.26 -14.08
N TYR A 621 -3.79 -19.11 -15.04
CA TYR A 621 -2.40 -19.60 -15.20
C TYR A 621 -1.63 -18.91 -16.34
N GLY A 622 -2.30 -18.08 -17.13
CA GLY A 622 -1.73 -17.54 -18.37
C GLY A 622 -1.84 -18.54 -19.52
N THR A 623 -1.08 -18.31 -20.59
CA THR A 623 -1.16 -19.07 -21.85
C THR A 623 -0.07 -20.13 -22.06
N SER A 624 0.87 -20.27 -21.11
CA SER A 624 1.96 -21.24 -21.18
C SER A 624 1.71 -22.36 -20.17
N ALA A 625 1.77 -23.62 -20.60
CA ALA A 625 1.55 -24.81 -19.76
C ALA A 625 0.29 -24.70 -18.86
N THR A 626 -0.79 -24.13 -19.41
CA THR A 626 -2.00 -23.77 -18.65
C THR A 626 -2.63 -24.98 -17.99
N LEU A 627 -2.74 -26.09 -18.74
CA LEU A 627 -3.34 -27.34 -18.26
C LEU A 627 -2.42 -28.06 -17.29
N GLU A 628 -1.12 -28.12 -17.55
CA GLU A 628 -0.14 -28.79 -16.70
C GLU A 628 -0.04 -28.12 -15.32
N HIS A 629 -0.14 -26.77 -15.27
CA HIS A 629 -0.30 -26.04 -14.02
C HIS A 629 -1.61 -26.38 -13.29
N HIS A 630 -2.71 -26.54 -14.03
CA HIS A 630 -3.99 -26.96 -13.47
C HIS A 630 -3.90 -28.38 -12.88
N HIS A 631 -3.33 -29.33 -13.61
CA HIS A 631 -3.14 -30.72 -13.18
C HIS A 631 -2.32 -30.81 -11.89
N PHE A 632 -1.20 -30.08 -11.80
CA PHE A 632 -0.39 -30.01 -10.57
C PHE A 632 -1.18 -29.43 -9.38
N ASN A 633 -1.87 -28.30 -9.57
CA ASN A 633 -2.65 -27.69 -8.48
C ASN A 633 -3.82 -28.59 -8.05
N HIS A 634 -4.42 -29.32 -8.98
CA HIS A 634 -5.47 -30.29 -8.69
C HIS A 634 -4.92 -31.49 -7.89
N ALA A 635 -3.70 -31.94 -8.19
CA ALA A 635 -3.01 -32.96 -7.39
C ALA A 635 -2.71 -32.46 -5.96
N VAL A 636 -2.25 -31.21 -5.83
CA VAL A 636 -1.99 -30.58 -4.53
C VAL A 636 -3.27 -30.48 -3.69
N MET A 637 -4.40 -30.09 -4.30
CA MET A 637 -5.70 -30.05 -3.63
C MET A 637 -6.09 -31.40 -3.04
N ILE A 638 -5.89 -32.49 -3.81
CA ILE A 638 -6.17 -33.85 -3.33
C ILE A 638 -5.22 -34.21 -2.18
N LEU A 639 -3.92 -33.94 -2.30
CA LEU A 639 -2.93 -34.22 -1.25
C LEU A 639 -3.17 -33.43 0.04
N GLN A 640 -3.70 -32.21 -0.05
CA GLN A 640 -4.05 -31.37 1.10
C GLN A 640 -5.38 -31.75 1.77
N SER A 641 -6.17 -32.63 1.13
CA SER A 641 -7.43 -33.10 1.69
C SER A 641 -7.20 -34.07 2.85
N GLU A 642 -8.09 -34.05 3.84
CA GLU A 642 -7.95 -34.86 5.06
C GLU A 642 -7.85 -36.36 4.73
N GLY A 643 -6.80 -37.02 5.25
CA GLY A 643 -6.56 -38.45 5.04
C GLY A 643 -6.12 -38.86 3.63
N HIS A 644 -5.70 -37.92 2.78
CA HIS A 644 -5.19 -38.19 1.42
C HIS A 644 -3.69 -37.92 1.26
N ASN A 645 -3.05 -37.30 2.26
CA ASN A 645 -1.64 -36.94 2.18
C ASN A 645 -0.72 -38.16 2.34
N ILE A 646 -0.37 -38.80 1.23
CA ILE A 646 0.59 -39.91 1.19
C ILE A 646 2.03 -39.50 1.55
N PHE A 647 2.30 -38.20 1.72
CA PHE A 647 3.60 -37.64 2.10
C PHE A 647 3.65 -37.16 3.56
N ALA A 648 2.61 -37.45 4.36
CA ALA A 648 2.47 -36.92 5.72
C ALA A 648 3.64 -37.25 6.66
N ASN A 649 4.35 -38.34 6.42
CA ASN A 649 5.47 -38.81 7.26
C ASN A 649 6.85 -38.31 6.80
N LEU A 650 6.92 -37.46 5.76
CA LEU A 650 8.16 -36.85 5.29
C LEU A 650 8.62 -35.71 6.22
N SER A 651 9.92 -35.44 6.22
CA SER A 651 10.43 -34.22 6.85
C SER A 651 9.97 -32.99 6.07
N SER A 652 9.95 -31.81 6.70
CA SER A 652 9.58 -30.56 6.01
C SER A 652 10.45 -30.27 4.79
N LYS A 653 11.72 -30.70 4.81
CA LYS A 653 12.63 -30.54 3.67
C LYS A 653 12.27 -31.51 2.54
N ASP A 654 12.16 -32.80 2.86
CA ASP A 654 11.83 -33.82 1.86
C ASP A 654 10.44 -33.57 1.24
N TYR A 655 9.47 -33.10 2.03
CA TYR A 655 8.17 -32.70 1.50
C TYR A 655 8.31 -31.55 0.48
N SER A 656 9.09 -30.52 0.79
CA SER A 656 9.34 -29.42 -0.14
C SER A 656 10.02 -29.88 -1.43
N ASP A 657 11.07 -30.69 -1.28
CA ASP A 657 11.85 -31.24 -2.40
C ASP A 657 10.97 -32.14 -3.28
N LEU A 658 10.15 -33.00 -2.67
CA LEU A 658 9.19 -33.85 -3.39
C LEU A 658 8.15 -33.02 -4.13
N MET A 659 7.56 -31.99 -3.51
CA MET A 659 6.56 -31.15 -4.16
C MET A 659 7.14 -30.41 -5.38
N GLN A 660 8.41 -29.99 -5.30
CA GLN A 660 9.11 -29.41 -6.44
C GLN A 660 9.33 -30.45 -7.56
N LEU A 661 9.79 -31.65 -7.21
CA LEU A 661 9.97 -32.74 -8.16
C LEU A 661 8.66 -33.14 -8.84
N LEU A 662 7.57 -33.25 -8.07
CA LEU A 662 6.23 -33.55 -8.60
C LEU A 662 5.76 -32.48 -9.59
N LYS A 663 5.97 -31.20 -9.25
CA LYS A 663 5.67 -30.09 -10.15
C LYS A 663 6.46 -30.19 -11.46
N GLN A 664 7.77 -30.45 -11.36
CA GLN A 664 8.63 -30.61 -12.53
C GLN A 664 8.21 -31.80 -13.40
N SER A 665 7.84 -32.93 -12.79
CA SER A 665 7.37 -34.13 -13.50
C SER A 665 6.08 -33.89 -14.28
N ILE A 666 5.11 -33.19 -13.69
CA ILE A 666 3.84 -32.85 -14.38
C ILE A 666 4.07 -31.80 -15.45
N LEU A 667 4.84 -30.73 -15.20
CA LEU A 667 5.11 -29.72 -16.23
C LEU A 667 5.92 -30.26 -17.41
N ALA A 668 6.70 -31.32 -17.21
CA ALA A 668 7.48 -31.98 -18.27
C ALA A 668 6.63 -32.73 -19.31
N THR A 669 5.33 -32.91 -19.08
CA THR A 669 4.44 -33.50 -20.09
C THR A 669 4.03 -32.50 -21.18
N ASP A 670 4.23 -31.18 -20.97
CA ASP A 670 4.06 -30.20 -22.04
C ASP A 670 5.16 -30.39 -23.11
N LEU A 671 4.72 -30.74 -24.32
CA LEU A 671 5.62 -30.93 -25.46
C LEU A 671 6.48 -29.70 -25.78
N THR A 672 6.03 -28.49 -25.43
CA THR A 672 6.82 -27.26 -25.58
C THR A 672 8.11 -27.37 -24.77
N LEU A 673 8.03 -27.81 -23.52
CA LEU A 673 9.18 -28.00 -22.63
C LEU A 673 10.06 -29.17 -23.10
N TYR A 674 9.46 -30.21 -23.68
CA TYR A 674 10.21 -31.28 -24.35
C TYR A 674 11.08 -30.72 -25.49
N PHE A 675 10.54 -29.88 -26.38
CA PHE A 675 11.31 -29.32 -27.48
C PHE A 675 12.46 -28.42 -27.02
N GLU A 676 12.28 -27.70 -25.91
CA GLU A 676 13.31 -26.87 -25.30
C GLU A 676 14.46 -27.71 -24.72
N ARG A 677 14.14 -28.84 -24.06
CA ARG A 677 15.13 -29.66 -23.33
C ARG A 677 15.71 -30.83 -24.14
N ARG A 678 15.03 -31.32 -25.18
CA ARG A 678 15.43 -32.56 -25.89
C ARG A 678 16.79 -32.46 -26.57
N THR A 679 17.17 -31.28 -27.08
CA THR A 679 18.44 -31.08 -27.79
C THR A 679 19.62 -31.29 -26.83
N GLU A 680 19.53 -30.71 -25.63
CA GLU A 680 20.52 -30.90 -24.57
C GLU A 680 20.62 -32.38 -24.19
N PHE A 681 19.48 -33.06 -23.98
CA PHE A 681 19.48 -34.49 -23.67
C PHE A 681 20.13 -35.34 -24.77
N PHE A 682 19.77 -35.11 -26.04
CA PHE A 682 20.31 -35.86 -27.16
C PHE A 682 21.82 -35.66 -27.31
N GLU A 683 22.31 -34.46 -27.07
CA GLU A 683 23.75 -34.18 -27.03
C GLU A 683 24.46 -34.87 -25.86
N LEU A 684 23.88 -34.82 -24.66
CA LEU A 684 24.43 -35.48 -23.47
C LEU A 684 24.58 -36.99 -23.69
N VAL A 685 23.54 -37.64 -24.22
CA VAL A 685 23.56 -39.09 -24.47
C VAL A 685 24.48 -39.45 -25.63
N SER A 686 24.46 -38.70 -26.73
CA SER A 686 25.31 -39.01 -27.90
C SER A 686 26.81 -38.85 -27.63
N LYS A 687 27.20 -37.89 -26.80
CA LYS A 687 28.59 -37.65 -26.38
C LYS A 687 29.01 -38.55 -25.20
N GLY A 688 28.09 -39.28 -24.57
CA GLY A 688 28.33 -40.02 -23.33
C GLY A 688 28.72 -39.10 -22.16
N GLY A 689 28.27 -37.84 -22.19
CA GLY A 689 28.65 -36.79 -21.24
C GLY A 689 27.74 -36.69 -20.01
N TYR A 690 26.85 -37.67 -19.79
CA TYR A 690 25.97 -37.69 -18.63
C TYR A 690 26.72 -38.13 -17.37
N ASP A 691 26.38 -37.51 -16.26
CA ASP A 691 26.86 -37.85 -14.91
C ASP A 691 25.66 -37.82 -13.97
N TRP A 692 25.31 -38.98 -13.41
CA TRP A 692 24.14 -39.15 -12.56
C TRP A 692 24.32 -38.57 -11.16
N ASN A 693 25.51 -38.12 -10.78
CA ASN A 693 25.71 -37.34 -9.56
C ASN A 693 25.21 -35.89 -9.72
N VAL A 694 25.16 -35.39 -10.96
CA VAL A 694 24.69 -34.04 -11.28
C VAL A 694 23.17 -34.00 -11.32
N GLU A 695 22.58 -33.17 -10.47
CA GLU A 695 21.13 -33.02 -10.35
C GLU A 695 20.46 -32.59 -11.67
N ASN A 696 21.06 -31.65 -12.40
CA ASN A 696 20.54 -31.20 -13.70
C ASN A 696 20.45 -32.32 -14.73
N HIS A 697 21.44 -33.23 -14.79
CA HIS A 697 21.40 -34.37 -15.70
C HIS A 697 20.26 -35.34 -15.33
N ARG A 698 20.06 -35.59 -14.04
CA ARG A 698 18.91 -36.38 -13.57
C ARG A 698 17.59 -35.66 -13.86
N GLU A 699 17.51 -34.33 -13.72
CA GLU A 699 16.31 -33.55 -14.03
C GLU A 699 15.91 -33.67 -15.50
N ILE A 700 16.84 -33.43 -16.42
CA ILE A 700 16.59 -33.56 -17.87
C ILE A 700 16.17 -34.99 -18.20
N PHE A 701 16.85 -35.99 -17.61
CA PHE A 701 16.50 -37.39 -17.80
C PHE A 701 15.08 -37.71 -17.31
N ARG A 702 14.69 -37.25 -16.12
CA ARG A 702 13.31 -37.39 -15.60
C ARG A 702 12.27 -36.74 -16.51
N SER A 703 12.55 -35.54 -17.02
CA SER A 703 11.66 -34.87 -17.97
C SER A 703 11.46 -35.72 -19.23
N MET A 704 12.55 -36.28 -19.79
CA MET A 704 12.48 -37.14 -20.98
C MET A 704 11.78 -38.47 -20.71
N LEU A 705 11.95 -39.05 -19.51
CA LEU A 705 11.22 -40.25 -19.09
C LEU A 705 9.72 -39.98 -18.99
N MET A 706 9.31 -38.84 -18.40
CA MET A 706 7.89 -38.46 -18.34
C MET A 706 7.29 -38.33 -19.74
N THR A 707 7.95 -37.60 -20.66
CA THR A 707 7.49 -37.49 -22.04
C THR A 707 7.46 -38.85 -22.75
N ALA A 708 8.45 -39.70 -22.54
CA ALA A 708 8.48 -41.04 -23.14
C ALA A 708 7.32 -41.92 -22.62
N CYS A 709 6.97 -41.82 -21.34
CA CYS A 709 5.86 -42.57 -20.77
C CYS A 709 4.51 -42.04 -21.28
N ASP A 710 4.36 -40.72 -21.35
CA ASP A 710 3.14 -40.06 -21.85
C ASP A 710 2.86 -40.41 -23.33
N LEU A 711 3.91 -40.47 -24.14
CA LEU A 711 3.83 -40.91 -25.54
C LEU A 711 3.86 -42.44 -25.71
N GLY A 712 3.77 -43.20 -24.62
CA GLY A 712 4.01 -44.64 -24.56
C GLY A 712 3.10 -45.51 -25.44
N ALA A 713 1.90 -45.01 -25.78
CA ALA A 713 0.96 -45.73 -26.64
C ALA A 713 1.55 -46.11 -28.01
N VAL A 714 2.55 -45.36 -28.51
CA VAL A 714 3.24 -45.64 -29.78
C VAL A 714 4.18 -46.85 -29.71
N THR A 715 4.60 -47.27 -28.50
CA THR A 715 5.51 -48.40 -28.30
C THR A 715 4.78 -49.72 -28.04
N LYS A 716 3.45 -49.68 -27.94
CA LYS A 716 2.62 -50.87 -27.72
C LYS A 716 2.45 -51.67 -29.01
N PRO A 717 2.11 -52.98 -28.93
CA PRO A 717 1.75 -53.77 -30.11
C PRO A 717 0.69 -53.08 -30.99
N TRP A 718 0.73 -53.35 -32.30
CA TRP A 718 -0.07 -52.63 -33.30
C TRP A 718 -1.56 -52.51 -32.97
N GLU A 719 -2.22 -53.57 -32.50
CA GLU A 719 -3.66 -53.53 -32.20
C GLU A 719 -3.98 -52.55 -31.07
N ILE A 720 -3.16 -52.52 -30.01
CA ILE A 720 -3.28 -51.62 -28.86
C ILE A 720 -2.96 -50.19 -29.29
N SER A 721 -1.84 -50.00 -30.00
CA SER A 721 -1.39 -48.68 -30.47
C SER A 721 -2.39 -48.04 -31.44
N ARG A 722 -2.99 -48.85 -32.34
CA ARG A 722 -4.06 -48.42 -33.24
C ARG A 722 -5.29 -47.96 -32.46
N GLN A 723 -5.75 -48.75 -31.49
CA GLN A 723 -6.91 -48.42 -30.69
C GLN A 723 -6.70 -47.13 -29.87
N ALA A 724 -5.54 -46.96 -29.25
CA ALA A 724 -5.16 -45.73 -28.56
C ALA A 724 -5.15 -44.52 -29.52
N THR A 725 -4.59 -44.70 -30.73
CA THR A 725 -4.57 -43.66 -31.77
C THR A 725 -5.99 -43.27 -32.23
N GLU A 726 -6.90 -44.23 -32.33
CA GLU A 726 -8.31 -43.97 -32.67
C GLU A 726 -9.02 -43.15 -31.60
N LEU A 727 -8.75 -43.42 -30.31
CA LEU A 727 -9.30 -42.66 -29.19
C LEU A 727 -8.79 -41.22 -29.16
N VAL A 728 -7.47 -41.00 -29.23
CA VAL A 728 -6.89 -39.64 -29.23
C VAL A 728 -7.33 -38.83 -30.46
N THR A 729 -7.42 -39.48 -31.63
CA THR A 729 -7.91 -38.82 -32.84
C THR A 729 -9.38 -38.42 -32.71
N SER A 730 -10.20 -39.29 -32.11
CA SER A 730 -11.61 -38.97 -31.86
C SER A 730 -11.76 -37.79 -30.91
N GLU A 731 -10.92 -37.70 -29.88
CA GLU A 731 -10.90 -36.56 -28.96
C GLU A 731 -10.47 -35.26 -29.67
N PHE A 732 -9.45 -35.30 -30.52
CA PHE A 732 -9.07 -34.16 -31.36
C PHE A 732 -10.20 -33.74 -32.30
N PHE A 733 -10.97 -34.68 -32.85
CA PHE A 733 -12.14 -34.33 -33.66
C PHE A 733 -13.24 -33.65 -32.86
N GLU A 734 -13.49 -34.07 -31.60
CA GLU A 734 -14.42 -33.37 -30.72
C GLU A 734 -13.95 -31.94 -30.42
N GLN A 735 -12.65 -31.73 -30.15
CA GLN A 735 -12.09 -30.38 -30.03
C GLN A 735 -12.29 -29.56 -31.32
N GLY A 736 -12.01 -30.13 -32.50
CA GLY A 736 -12.16 -29.43 -33.77
C GLY A 736 -13.60 -29.00 -34.06
N ASP A 737 -14.58 -29.82 -33.70
CA ASP A 737 -15.99 -29.44 -33.83
C ASP A 737 -16.36 -28.29 -32.89
N ARG A 738 -15.78 -28.25 -31.69
CA ARG A 738 -15.93 -27.12 -30.76
C ARG A 738 -15.26 -25.86 -31.29
N GLU A 739 -14.05 -25.95 -31.84
CA GLU A 739 -13.39 -24.81 -32.51
C GLU A 739 -14.25 -24.25 -33.65
N ARG A 740 -14.87 -25.12 -34.44
CA ARG A 740 -15.76 -24.73 -35.54
C ARG A 740 -17.07 -24.10 -35.04
N SER A 741 -17.70 -24.68 -34.04
CA SER A 741 -19.04 -24.27 -33.57
C SER A 741 -19.00 -23.10 -32.60
N GLU A 742 -18.10 -23.11 -31.63
CA GLU A 742 -17.96 -22.12 -30.56
C GLU A 742 -17.11 -20.92 -31.01
N LEU A 743 -15.95 -21.16 -31.63
CA LEU A 743 -14.99 -20.11 -31.98
C LEU A 743 -15.07 -19.64 -33.44
N LYS A 744 -15.90 -20.29 -34.27
CA LYS A 744 -16.04 -20.03 -35.71
C LYS A 744 -14.70 -20.11 -36.47
N LEU A 745 -13.80 -20.98 -36.02
CA LEU A 745 -12.50 -21.22 -36.65
C LEU A 745 -12.55 -22.44 -37.58
N THR A 746 -11.67 -22.47 -38.57
CA THR A 746 -11.44 -23.68 -39.38
C THR A 746 -10.38 -24.54 -38.67
N PRO A 747 -10.71 -25.75 -38.20
CA PRO A 747 -9.75 -26.62 -37.52
C PRO A 747 -8.65 -27.07 -38.48
N SER A 748 -7.45 -27.35 -37.95
CA SER A 748 -6.38 -27.94 -38.75
C SER A 748 -6.67 -29.41 -39.05
N ALA A 749 -5.89 -30.02 -39.97
CA ALA A 749 -6.13 -31.37 -40.48
C ALA A 749 -6.29 -32.44 -39.39
N ILE A 750 -5.48 -32.34 -38.32
CA ILE A 750 -5.48 -33.30 -37.21
C ILE A 750 -6.74 -33.22 -36.33
N PHE A 751 -7.42 -32.07 -36.32
CA PHE A 751 -8.67 -31.85 -35.58
C PHE A 751 -9.92 -31.92 -36.48
N ASP A 752 -9.78 -32.10 -37.79
CA ASP A 752 -10.93 -32.13 -38.72
C ASP A 752 -11.33 -33.57 -39.10
N ARG A 753 -12.48 -34.01 -38.58
CA ARG A 753 -13.06 -35.34 -38.89
C ARG A 753 -13.29 -35.56 -40.40
N ASN A 754 -13.49 -34.50 -41.17
CA ASN A 754 -13.66 -34.60 -42.63
C ASN A 754 -12.34 -34.92 -43.36
N ARG A 755 -11.20 -34.68 -42.71
CA ARG A 755 -9.86 -34.92 -43.22
C ARG A 755 -9.22 -36.17 -42.63
N LYS A 756 -10.01 -37.09 -42.06
CA LYS A 756 -9.58 -38.40 -41.53
C LYS A 756 -8.75 -39.24 -42.51
N HIS A 757 -8.91 -39.00 -43.81
CA HIS A 757 -8.13 -39.68 -44.84
C HIS A 757 -6.62 -39.35 -44.76
N GLU A 758 -6.24 -38.18 -44.23
CA GLU A 758 -4.84 -37.74 -44.05
C GLU A 758 -4.17 -38.31 -42.79
N LEU A 759 -4.93 -38.93 -41.88
CA LEU A 759 -4.43 -39.40 -40.59
C LEU A 759 -3.17 -40.29 -40.68
N PRO A 760 -3.06 -41.27 -41.59
CA PRO A 760 -1.84 -42.08 -41.70
C PRO A 760 -0.58 -41.25 -41.97
N ARG A 761 -0.68 -40.21 -42.81
CA ARG A 761 0.45 -39.30 -43.10
C ARG A 761 0.83 -38.51 -41.86
N LEU A 762 -0.15 -37.96 -41.16
CA LEU A 762 0.07 -37.19 -39.93
C LEU A 762 0.70 -38.06 -38.82
N GLN A 763 0.31 -39.33 -38.72
CA GLN A 763 0.91 -40.28 -37.78
C GLN A 763 2.36 -40.59 -38.13
N LEU A 764 2.71 -40.75 -39.41
CA LEU A 764 4.10 -40.93 -39.83
C LEU A 764 4.96 -39.71 -39.45
N GLU A 765 4.47 -38.50 -39.73
CA GLU A 765 5.16 -37.24 -39.35
C GLU A 765 5.35 -37.13 -37.83
N TRP A 766 4.34 -37.49 -37.05
CA TRP A 766 4.39 -37.53 -35.59
C TRP A 766 5.43 -38.52 -35.07
N ILE A 767 5.43 -39.75 -35.60
CA ILE A 767 6.36 -40.81 -35.21
C ILE A 767 7.80 -40.39 -35.55
N ASP A 768 8.04 -39.92 -36.77
CA ASP A 768 9.39 -39.59 -37.26
C ASP A 768 10.00 -38.35 -36.59
N SER A 769 9.17 -37.35 -36.29
CA SER A 769 9.65 -36.05 -35.75
C SER A 769 9.82 -36.05 -34.24
N ILE A 770 8.98 -36.81 -33.52
CA ILE A 770 8.84 -36.69 -32.06
C ILE A 770 9.15 -37.99 -31.33
N CYS A 771 8.50 -39.09 -31.72
CA CYS A 771 8.59 -40.36 -30.98
C CYS A 771 9.94 -41.06 -31.24
N MET A 772 10.27 -41.31 -32.51
CA MET A 772 11.42 -42.15 -32.89
C MET A 772 12.75 -41.58 -32.37
N PRO A 773 13.05 -40.26 -32.49
CA PRO A 773 14.30 -39.71 -31.96
C PRO A 773 14.45 -39.88 -30.43
N LEU A 774 13.34 -39.76 -29.69
CA LEU A 774 13.34 -39.92 -28.23
C LEU A 774 13.66 -41.37 -27.85
N TYR A 775 12.99 -42.35 -28.45
CA TYR A 775 13.24 -43.76 -28.13
C TYR A 775 14.60 -44.24 -28.64
N GLU A 776 15.10 -43.74 -29.77
CA GLU A 776 16.47 -44.00 -30.20
C GLU A 776 17.50 -43.50 -29.18
N CYS A 777 17.27 -42.32 -28.61
CA CYS A 777 18.11 -41.76 -27.57
C CYS A 777 18.06 -42.62 -26.29
N LEU A 778 16.88 -43.03 -25.84
CA LEU A 778 16.71 -43.89 -24.67
C LEU A 778 17.37 -45.26 -24.84
N VAL A 779 17.33 -45.85 -26.04
CA VAL A 779 18.01 -47.11 -26.35
C VAL A 779 19.54 -46.95 -26.32
N LYS A 780 20.08 -45.80 -26.76
CA LYS A 780 21.52 -45.50 -26.63
C LYS A 780 21.93 -45.40 -25.16
N LEU A 781 21.05 -44.90 -24.30
CA LEU A 781 21.27 -44.85 -22.86
C LEU A 781 21.22 -46.24 -22.23
N ASN A 782 20.23 -47.05 -22.62
CA ASN A 782 20.05 -48.40 -22.11
C ASN A 782 19.45 -49.35 -23.16
N VAL A 783 20.26 -50.33 -23.58
CA VAL A 783 19.89 -51.29 -24.63
C VAL A 783 18.68 -52.15 -24.28
N LYS A 784 18.34 -52.31 -22.99
CA LYS A 784 17.16 -53.07 -22.57
C LYS A 784 15.83 -52.45 -23.03
N LEU A 785 15.83 -51.17 -23.42
CA LEU A 785 14.67 -50.49 -23.98
C LEU A 785 14.49 -50.72 -25.49
N LYS A 786 15.38 -51.49 -26.14
CA LYS A 786 15.30 -51.80 -27.57
C LYS A 786 13.92 -52.34 -28.03
N PRO A 787 13.20 -53.17 -27.25
CA PRO A 787 11.85 -53.62 -27.60
C PRO A 787 10.84 -52.47 -27.85
N MET A 788 10.99 -51.33 -27.15
CA MET A 788 10.13 -50.17 -27.37
C MET A 788 10.35 -49.57 -28.76
N LEU A 789 11.62 -49.35 -29.12
CA LEU A 789 12.00 -48.80 -30.41
C LEU A 789 11.62 -49.73 -31.57
N ASP A 790 11.75 -51.04 -31.38
CA ASP A 790 11.34 -52.04 -32.38
C ASP A 790 9.83 -52.00 -32.63
N SER A 791 9.02 -51.86 -31.57
CA SER A 791 7.57 -51.67 -31.71
C SER A 791 7.21 -50.36 -32.41
N VAL A 792 7.92 -49.25 -32.12
CA VAL A 792 7.72 -47.97 -32.84
C VAL A 792 8.01 -48.15 -34.33
N ALA A 793 9.11 -48.81 -34.68
CA ALA A 793 9.46 -49.08 -36.08
C ALA A 793 8.43 -49.99 -36.78
N ALA A 794 7.93 -51.02 -36.08
CA ALA A 794 6.88 -51.90 -36.59
C ALA A 794 5.56 -51.15 -36.82
N ASN A 795 5.13 -50.32 -35.87
CA ASN A 795 3.94 -49.49 -35.98
C ASN A 795 4.06 -48.46 -37.09
N ARG A 796 5.22 -47.82 -37.25
CA ARG A 796 5.54 -46.94 -38.37
C ARG A 796 5.35 -47.66 -39.71
N GLY A 797 5.86 -48.88 -39.84
CA GLY A 797 5.68 -49.71 -41.04
C GLY A 797 4.21 -49.98 -41.37
N LYS A 798 3.37 -50.23 -40.35
CA LYS A 798 1.93 -50.39 -40.54
C LYS A 798 1.21 -49.11 -40.94
N TRP A 799 1.60 -47.96 -40.40
CA TRP A 799 1.09 -46.67 -40.84
C TRP A 799 1.49 -46.34 -42.29
N GLU A 800 2.71 -46.70 -42.69
CA GLU A 800 3.20 -46.58 -44.07
C GLU A 800 2.37 -47.44 -45.03
N GLU A 801 2.11 -48.71 -44.69
CA GLU A 801 1.22 -49.58 -45.47
C GLU A 801 -0.18 -48.96 -45.64
N LEU A 802 -0.75 -48.36 -44.58
CA LEU A 802 -2.05 -47.70 -44.62
C LEU A 802 -2.04 -46.42 -45.47
N HIS A 803 -0.95 -45.66 -45.44
CA HIS A 803 -0.77 -44.48 -46.28
C HIS A 803 -0.69 -44.87 -47.75
N GLN A 804 0.15 -45.87 -48.07
CA GLN A 804 0.35 -46.36 -49.44
C GLN A 804 -0.91 -46.97 -50.04
N LYS A 805 -1.68 -47.76 -49.27
CA LYS A 805 -2.97 -48.31 -49.74
C LYS A 805 -3.98 -47.24 -50.14
N ARG A 806 -3.86 -46.01 -49.63
CA ARG A 806 -4.79 -44.90 -49.92
C ARG A 806 -4.40 -44.06 -51.13
N LEU A 807 -3.13 -44.05 -51.52
CA LEU A 807 -2.63 -43.31 -52.70
C LEU A 807 -3.29 -43.75 -54.02
N PRO A 808 -3.47 -45.07 -54.32
CA PRO A 808 -4.18 -45.52 -55.52
C PRO A 808 -5.67 -45.15 -55.54
N SER A 809 -6.35 -45.16 -54.39
CA SER A 809 -7.78 -44.83 -54.29
C SER A 809 -8.08 -43.34 -54.51
N GLN A 810 -7.15 -42.43 -54.14
CA GLN A 810 -7.30 -41.01 -54.48
C GLN A 810 -7.08 -40.76 -55.98
N ALA A 811 -6.08 -41.41 -56.60
CA ALA A 811 -5.84 -41.33 -58.04
C ALA A 811 -7.01 -41.89 -58.87
N ALA A 812 -7.61 -43.00 -58.45
CA ALA A 812 -8.79 -43.58 -59.09
C ALA A 812 -10.04 -42.66 -58.97
N SER A 813 -10.26 -42.05 -57.80
CA SER A 813 -11.39 -41.12 -57.59
C SER A 813 -11.27 -39.82 -58.40
N LEU A 814 -10.04 -39.33 -58.64
CA LEU A 814 -9.78 -38.18 -59.50
C LEU A 814 -9.99 -38.54 -60.99
N SER A 815 -9.66 -39.76 -61.41
CA SER A 815 -9.90 -40.22 -62.79
C SER A 815 -11.38 -40.43 -63.12
N SER A 816 -12.23 -40.77 -62.15
CA SER A 816 -13.68 -40.94 -62.37
C SER A 816 -14.45 -39.62 -62.44
N PHE A 817 -13.91 -38.52 -61.91
CA PHE A 817 -14.49 -37.17 -62.05
C PHE A 817 -14.08 -36.46 -63.35
N SER A 818 -13.07 -36.97 -64.07
CA SER A 818 -12.69 -36.47 -65.40
C SER A 818 -13.44 -37.14 -66.56
N SER A 819 -14.34 -38.10 -66.28
CA SER A 819 -15.09 -38.85 -67.30
C SER A 819 -16.61 -38.80 -67.14
N SER A 820 -17.15 -37.73 -66.53
CA SER A 820 -18.60 -37.45 -66.49
C SER A 820 -18.89 -35.99 -66.82
#